data_AF-B4DBL2-F1
#
_entry.id   AF-B4DBL2-F1
#
_cell.length_a   1.000
_cell.length_b   1.000
_cell.length_c   1.000
_cell.angle_alpha   90.00
_cell.angle_beta   90.00
_cell.angle_gamma   90.00
#
_symmetry.space_group_name_H-M   'P 1'
#
loop_
_entity.id
_entity.type
_entity.pdbx_description
1 polymer ?
#
loop_
_entity_poly.entity_id
_entity_poly.type
_entity_poly.pdbx_seq_one_letter_code
_entity_poly.pdbx_strand_id
1 'polypeptide(L)'
;MFPFPGTLPNGSASVADGSFPNVFNNETPDASFGITSPIFIDQLTPTGASTGVSINVTNLVQTQLGANLTTSFPSKSELGLSLTPDGTALTFMGYGAAANQLDVSNSNTPGHIDITNPINSQGVLSNQRDIAELSYQGNIQLTTTNAYSGNNGRNVVLGSNGNYYMVGNAGNNGKSLSFTSGAVTIASGSDEVTLSGSGKNTTANMYVGAPVSGTNIPTGAYVTSIVDQTHFLINANATGTASGAYVANEGAFQLTGVSFSNTSSTVTVADTSKLAAGMPLTGTNFAANSYIQSITDATHFVVNTLPTGSATGSSYVAAVSNSMLSDNTGVQMITKGTNDTTGSNVAAVTNSTAVGKVNGTYGSATGYQRGFTLSQVPGQTDDKSGKDNNYRGLTDYNNAVYVTKGSGGNGLDAVYQVNPNGGGYVAPGSSAGLATSATAGTASINPLPGWPTTSTGANEGATNGSTVYHPFGIWFANDTTLYVGDEGLAGSTNAAAGGLQKWSWNGTSQQWMLDYTLAASTIASYAVGGIGTLQAEGLRNITGKVNGDGTVTIYGITSTTGQTLNDEGADPNQLVSITDTLSTTSLPTGENFDVLETAADGDVLRGVSFAPSAVPEPGSMTLLFAGVALLGGYRRRRQA
;
A
#
# COMPACT_ATOMS: atom_id res chain seq x y z
N MET A 1 -15.51 28.69 -7.94
CA MET A 1 -15.28 28.29 -6.54
C MET A 1 -16.01 26.98 -6.34
N PHE A 2 -15.29 25.86 -6.39
CA PHE A 2 -15.88 24.55 -6.07
C PHE A 2 -15.80 24.40 -4.54
N PRO A 3 -16.91 24.56 -3.81
CA PRO A 3 -16.88 24.49 -2.35
C PRO A 3 -16.51 23.06 -1.94
N PHE A 4 -15.49 22.94 -1.10
CA PHE A 4 -15.11 21.69 -0.45
C PHE A 4 -16.07 21.41 0.72
N PRO A 5 -16.38 20.15 1.07
CA PRO A 5 -17.15 19.86 2.26
C PRO A 5 -16.47 20.48 3.47
N GLY A 6 -17.22 21.24 4.28
CA GLY A 6 -16.69 21.90 5.48
C GLY A 6 -16.14 20.94 6.55
N THR A 7 -16.14 19.62 6.29
CA THR A 7 -15.56 18.58 7.16
C THR A 7 -14.95 17.46 6.31
N LEU A 8 -13.69 17.14 6.58
CA LEU A 8 -12.88 16.07 5.97
C LEU A 8 -13.23 14.69 6.57
N PRO A 9 -12.87 13.57 5.93
CA PRO A 9 -13.21 12.23 6.43
C PRO A 9 -12.68 11.94 7.84
N ASN A 10 -11.53 12.51 8.20
CA ASN A 10 -11.00 12.42 9.56
C ASN A 10 -11.74 13.27 10.61
N GLY A 11 -12.76 14.04 10.21
CA GLY A 11 -13.58 14.89 11.08
C GLY A 11 -13.09 16.34 11.23
N SER A 12 -11.91 16.68 10.71
CA SER A 12 -11.37 18.05 10.72
C SER A 12 -12.09 18.96 9.72
N ALA A 13 -12.04 20.28 9.93
CA ALA A 13 -12.51 21.24 8.94
C ALA A 13 -11.49 21.36 7.77
N SER A 14 -11.99 21.46 6.54
CA SER A 14 -11.15 21.76 5.37
C SER A 14 -10.55 23.16 5.47
N VAL A 15 -9.28 23.33 5.11
CA VAL A 15 -8.58 24.63 5.06
C VAL A 15 -8.40 25.15 3.63
N ALA A 16 -8.67 24.33 2.62
CA ALA A 16 -8.53 24.69 1.21
C ALA A 16 -9.72 24.25 0.36
N ASP A 17 -9.88 24.92 -0.79
CA ASP A 17 -10.95 24.64 -1.76
C ASP A 17 -10.58 23.51 -2.73
N GLY A 18 -11.50 23.12 -3.61
CA GLY A 18 -11.27 22.03 -4.56
C GLY A 18 -10.38 22.35 -5.76
N SER A 19 -9.67 23.50 -5.80
CA SER A 19 -8.85 23.86 -6.95
C SER A 19 -7.47 23.18 -6.90
N PHE A 20 -6.99 22.66 -8.03
CA PHE A 20 -5.61 22.16 -8.13
C PHE A 20 -4.63 23.35 -8.26
N PRO A 21 -3.48 23.34 -7.56
CA PRO A 21 -3.07 22.35 -6.57
C PRO A 21 -3.52 22.66 -5.13
N ASN A 22 -4.18 23.80 -4.89
CA ASN A 22 -4.57 24.30 -3.56
C ASN A 22 -5.28 23.25 -2.68
N VAL A 23 -6.05 22.35 -3.28
CA VAL A 23 -6.80 21.30 -2.59
C VAL A 23 -5.93 20.42 -1.68
N PHE A 24 -4.65 20.21 -2.03
CA PHE A 24 -3.70 19.42 -1.23
C PHE A 24 -3.23 20.13 0.04
N ASN A 25 -3.51 21.42 0.22
CA ASN A 25 -3.32 22.08 1.52
C ASN A 25 -4.21 21.47 2.63
N ASN A 26 -5.24 20.69 2.26
CA ASN A 26 -6.03 19.90 3.21
C ASN A 26 -5.25 18.72 3.82
N GLU A 27 -4.05 18.39 3.35
CA GLU A 27 -3.16 17.43 4.01
C GLU A 27 -2.71 17.88 5.40
N THR A 28 -2.69 19.19 5.65
CA THR A 28 -2.34 19.74 6.96
C THR A 28 -3.36 19.37 8.04
N PRO A 29 -4.68 19.62 7.86
CA PRO A 29 -5.71 19.14 8.78
C PRO A 29 -6.02 17.64 8.64
N ASP A 30 -5.62 16.98 7.53
CA ASP A 30 -5.80 15.56 7.31
C ASP A 30 -4.61 14.89 6.62
N ALA A 31 -3.71 14.28 7.39
CA ALA A 31 -2.53 13.62 6.84
C ALA A 31 -2.84 12.39 5.96
N SER A 32 -4.11 11.94 5.92
CA SER A 32 -4.57 10.87 5.02
C SER A 32 -5.28 11.42 3.79
N PHE A 33 -5.30 12.74 3.62
CA PHE A 33 -6.00 13.42 2.55
C PHE A 33 -5.60 12.85 1.20
N GLY A 34 -6.58 12.32 0.48
CA GLY A 34 -6.40 11.81 -0.87
C GLY A 34 -7.64 12.05 -1.70
N ILE A 35 -7.48 12.15 -3.01
CA ILE A 35 -8.58 12.31 -3.94
C ILE A 35 -8.43 11.26 -5.03
N THR A 36 -9.46 10.42 -5.16
CA THR A 36 -9.50 9.45 -6.27
C THR A 36 -9.58 10.16 -7.61
N SER A 37 -8.77 9.74 -8.57
CA SER A 37 -8.66 10.32 -9.90
C SER A 37 -8.89 9.28 -10.99
N PRO A 38 -9.38 9.70 -12.17
CA PRO A 38 -9.52 8.81 -13.32
C PRO A 38 -8.17 8.23 -13.77
N ILE A 39 -8.20 7.00 -14.29
CA ILE A 39 -7.03 6.32 -14.86
C ILE A 39 -7.07 6.46 -16.38
N PHE A 40 -5.92 6.82 -16.96
CA PHE A 40 -5.70 6.85 -18.41
C PHE A 40 -4.55 5.91 -18.80
N ILE A 41 -4.67 5.30 -19.97
CA ILE A 41 -3.59 4.56 -20.63
C ILE A 41 -3.32 5.23 -21.98
N ASP A 42 -2.13 5.83 -22.09
CA ASP A 42 -1.65 6.44 -23.32
C ASP A 42 -0.64 5.53 -24.01
N GLN A 43 -0.70 5.47 -25.35
CA GLN A 43 0.24 4.69 -26.14
C GLN A 43 1.17 5.62 -26.92
N LEU A 44 2.46 5.43 -26.68
CA LEU A 44 3.54 6.18 -27.31
C LEU A 44 4.40 5.26 -28.19
N THR A 45 5.08 5.84 -29.17
CA THR A 45 6.18 5.17 -29.86
C THR A 45 7.37 5.00 -28.91
N PRO A 46 8.32 4.10 -29.24
CA PRO A 46 9.56 3.95 -28.46
C PRO A 46 10.39 5.23 -28.26
N THR A 47 10.12 6.28 -29.06
CA THR A 47 10.79 7.60 -29.00
C THR A 47 9.90 8.69 -28.39
N GLY A 48 8.79 8.32 -27.74
CA GLY A 48 7.89 9.25 -27.04
C GLY A 48 6.82 9.93 -27.90
N ALA A 49 6.68 9.62 -29.18
CA ALA A 49 5.64 10.23 -30.00
C ALA A 49 4.27 9.59 -29.70
N SER A 50 3.23 10.39 -29.48
CA SER A 50 1.88 9.85 -29.31
C SER A 50 1.42 9.10 -30.56
N THR A 51 0.83 7.92 -30.37
CA THR A 51 0.16 7.16 -31.43
C THR A 51 -1.28 7.63 -31.67
N GLY A 52 -1.78 8.56 -30.86
CA GLY A 52 -3.17 9.01 -30.85
C GLY A 52 -4.11 8.13 -30.00
N VAL A 53 -3.64 6.99 -29.48
CA VAL A 53 -4.42 6.13 -28.57
C VAL A 53 -4.27 6.62 -27.13
N SER A 54 -5.41 6.89 -26.51
CA SER A 54 -5.55 7.36 -25.12
C SER A 54 -6.88 6.81 -24.59
N ILE A 55 -6.81 5.87 -23.66
CA ILE A 55 -7.98 5.15 -23.13
C ILE A 55 -8.30 5.70 -21.75
N ASN A 56 -9.49 6.27 -21.57
CA ASN A 56 -10.03 6.57 -20.25
C ASN A 56 -10.56 5.27 -19.63
N VAL A 57 -9.71 4.60 -18.84
CA VAL A 57 -10.01 3.31 -18.23
C VAL A 57 -11.18 3.43 -17.26
N THR A 58 -11.24 4.49 -16.45
CA THR A 58 -12.33 4.70 -15.49
C THR A 58 -13.69 4.75 -16.19
N ASN A 59 -13.78 5.45 -17.32
CA ASN A 59 -15.01 5.48 -18.13
C ASN A 59 -15.28 4.11 -18.82
N LEU A 60 -14.23 3.45 -19.30
CA LEU A 60 -14.34 2.13 -19.93
C LEU A 60 -14.92 1.08 -18.97
N VAL A 61 -14.43 1.03 -17.72
CA VAL A 61 -14.95 0.14 -16.67
C VAL A 61 -16.41 0.45 -16.38
N GLN A 62 -16.77 1.73 -16.23
CA GLN A 62 -18.15 2.13 -15.97
C GLN A 62 -19.10 1.75 -17.11
N THR A 63 -18.66 1.87 -18.37
CA THR A 63 -19.49 1.61 -19.55
C THR A 63 -19.60 0.12 -19.89
N GLN A 64 -18.53 -0.66 -19.74
CA GLN A 64 -18.55 -2.09 -20.05
C GLN A 64 -19.06 -2.95 -18.89
N LEU A 65 -18.74 -2.58 -17.65
CA LEU A 65 -18.97 -3.43 -16.47
C LEU A 65 -19.95 -2.83 -15.46
N GLY A 66 -20.33 -1.55 -15.58
CA GLY A 66 -21.17 -0.89 -14.59
C GLY A 66 -20.48 -0.67 -13.23
N ALA A 67 -19.15 -0.82 -13.18
CA ALA A 67 -18.33 -0.73 -11.97
C ALA A 67 -17.50 0.56 -11.95
N ASN A 68 -16.80 0.82 -10.85
CA ASN A 68 -15.87 1.93 -10.72
C ASN A 68 -14.44 1.44 -10.61
N LEU A 69 -13.49 2.18 -11.21
CA LEU A 69 -12.07 1.97 -11.01
C LEU A 69 -11.32 3.30 -11.09
N THR A 70 -10.55 3.62 -10.06
CA THR A 70 -9.77 4.86 -9.95
C THR A 70 -8.39 4.63 -9.35
N THR A 71 -7.50 5.60 -9.48
CA THR A 71 -6.27 5.73 -8.67
C THR A 71 -6.49 6.85 -7.65
N SER A 72 -5.50 7.20 -6.84
CA SER A 72 -5.61 8.35 -5.94
C SER A 72 -4.38 9.24 -6.02
N PHE A 73 -4.61 10.55 -6.02
CA PHE A 73 -3.64 11.45 -5.41
C PHE A 73 -3.74 11.32 -3.89
N PRO A 74 -2.65 11.34 -3.12
CA PRO A 74 -1.25 11.47 -3.52
C PRO A 74 -0.48 10.13 -3.57
N SER A 75 -1.15 8.99 -3.65
CA SER A 75 -0.51 7.69 -3.53
C SER A 75 0.63 7.42 -4.54
N LYS A 76 1.87 7.67 -4.10
CA LYS A 76 3.09 7.69 -4.93
C LYS A 76 3.34 6.39 -5.71
N SER A 77 2.98 5.24 -5.13
CA SER A 77 3.45 3.93 -5.58
C SER A 77 2.44 3.09 -6.39
N GLU A 78 1.37 3.71 -6.88
CA GLU A 78 0.27 3.00 -7.55
C GLU A 78 0.49 2.74 -9.04
N LEU A 79 -0.42 1.95 -9.62
CA LEU A 79 -0.54 1.68 -11.06
C LEU A 79 0.76 1.19 -11.71
N GLY A 80 1.52 0.34 -11.02
CA GLY A 80 2.51 -0.48 -11.68
C GLY A 80 1.85 -1.27 -12.81
N LEU A 81 2.44 -1.19 -14.00
CA LEU A 81 1.86 -1.68 -15.25
C LEU A 81 2.66 -2.88 -15.75
N SER A 82 1.99 -4.00 -15.93
CA SER A 82 2.63 -5.25 -16.37
C SER A 82 1.89 -5.83 -17.57
N LEU A 83 2.61 -6.55 -18.44
CA LEU A 83 1.97 -7.34 -19.50
C LEU A 83 1.54 -8.70 -18.98
N THR A 84 0.45 -9.23 -19.54
CA THR A 84 0.13 -10.64 -19.40
C THR A 84 1.23 -11.50 -20.06
N PRO A 85 1.46 -12.74 -19.59
CA PRO A 85 2.52 -13.60 -20.13
C PRO A 85 2.42 -13.88 -21.63
N ASP A 86 1.21 -13.85 -22.18
CA ASP A 86 0.93 -14.01 -23.61
C ASP A 86 1.05 -12.70 -24.42
N GLY A 87 1.30 -11.57 -23.74
CA GLY A 87 1.45 -10.26 -24.35
C GLY A 87 0.16 -9.73 -24.98
N THR A 88 -1.02 -10.14 -24.50
CA THR A 88 -2.33 -9.74 -25.07
C THR A 88 -3.09 -8.70 -24.26
N ALA A 89 -2.68 -8.44 -23.02
CA ALA A 89 -3.30 -7.46 -22.15
C ALA A 89 -2.30 -6.82 -21.18
N LEU A 90 -2.70 -5.68 -20.62
CA LEU A 90 -2.04 -5.00 -19.51
C LEU A 90 -2.76 -5.31 -18.21
N THR A 91 -2.01 -5.53 -17.14
CA THR A 91 -2.51 -5.66 -15.78
C THR A 91 -2.02 -4.51 -14.91
N PHE A 92 -2.93 -3.91 -14.14
CA PHE A 92 -2.66 -2.90 -13.12
C PHE A 92 -3.77 -2.97 -12.07
N MET A 93 -3.61 -2.28 -10.94
CA MET A 93 -4.62 -2.29 -9.89
C MET A 93 -4.92 -0.89 -9.37
N GLY A 94 -6.18 -0.65 -9.00
CA GLY A 94 -6.66 0.60 -8.45
C GLY A 94 -7.71 0.38 -7.36
N TYR A 95 -8.52 1.40 -7.11
CA TYR A 95 -9.59 1.40 -6.13
C TYR A 95 -10.93 1.13 -6.80
N GLY A 96 -11.72 0.24 -6.22
CA GLY A 96 -13.12 0.02 -6.56
C GLY A 96 -14.02 1.16 -6.08
N ALA A 97 -13.73 2.40 -6.51
CA ALA A 97 -14.39 3.61 -6.09
C ALA A 97 -14.54 4.60 -7.25
N ALA A 98 -15.59 5.42 -7.21
CA ALA A 98 -15.81 6.49 -8.17
C ALA A 98 -14.70 7.55 -8.07
N ALA A 99 -14.58 8.42 -9.08
CA ALA A 99 -13.67 9.57 -9.02
C ALA A 99 -14.19 10.64 -8.04
N ASN A 100 -13.28 11.52 -7.61
CA ASN A 100 -13.53 12.62 -6.68
C ASN A 100 -14.04 12.20 -5.28
N GLN A 101 -13.72 10.98 -4.84
CA GLN A 101 -13.92 10.52 -3.47
C GLN A 101 -12.67 10.83 -2.63
N LEU A 102 -12.90 11.18 -1.36
CA LEU A 102 -11.82 11.50 -0.43
C LEU A 102 -11.31 10.23 0.27
N ASP A 103 -10.01 10.18 0.46
CA ASP A 103 -9.27 9.26 1.34
C ASP A 103 -9.45 7.76 1.06
N VAL A 104 -9.98 7.42 -0.10
CA VAL A 104 -10.14 6.03 -0.55
C VAL A 104 -8.80 5.29 -0.55
N SER A 105 -7.68 5.98 -0.80
CA SER A 105 -6.34 5.41 -0.75
C SER A 105 -5.91 4.88 0.60
N ASN A 106 -6.45 5.48 1.66
CA ASN A 106 -6.25 5.04 3.03
C ASN A 106 -7.41 4.20 3.53
N SER A 107 -8.43 3.89 2.72
CA SER A 107 -9.63 3.20 3.19
C SER A 107 -9.42 1.73 3.51
N ASN A 108 -10.22 1.23 4.44
CA ASN A 108 -10.27 -0.20 4.72
C ASN A 108 -10.71 -0.98 3.48
N THR A 109 -10.44 -2.28 3.45
CA THR A 109 -11.10 -3.21 2.52
C THR A 109 -12.11 -4.07 3.29
N PRO A 110 -13.17 -4.55 2.62
CA PRO A 110 -14.09 -5.51 3.22
C PRO A 110 -13.35 -6.70 3.85
N GLY A 111 -13.73 -7.10 5.07
CA GLY A 111 -13.14 -8.25 5.78
C GLY A 111 -11.82 -7.99 6.50
N HIS A 112 -11.17 -6.84 6.28
CA HIS A 112 -9.97 -6.43 7.00
C HIS A 112 -10.14 -5.03 7.61
N ILE A 113 -11.18 -4.84 8.41
CA ILE A 113 -11.49 -3.52 8.98
C ILE A 113 -10.52 -3.18 10.11
N ASP A 114 -9.77 -2.10 9.92
CA ASP A 114 -9.07 -1.37 10.95
C ASP A 114 -9.93 -0.17 11.38
N ILE A 115 -10.58 -0.29 12.53
CA ILE A 115 -11.42 0.77 13.11
C ILE A 115 -10.59 1.96 13.64
N THR A 116 -9.27 1.80 13.83
CA THR A 116 -8.36 2.88 14.25
C THR A 116 -7.90 3.77 13.10
N ASN A 117 -8.22 3.36 11.87
CA ASN A 117 -7.81 4.09 10.69
C ASN A 117 -8.32 5.54 10.76
N PRO A 118 -7.45 6.55 10.67
CA PRO A 118 -7.80 7.95 10.95
C PRO A 118 -8.91 8.51 10.06
N ILE A 119 -9.19 7.86 8.94
CA ILE A 119 -10.25 8.29 8.02
C ILE A 119 -11.65 7.81 8.41
N ASN A 120 -11.77 7.02 9.49
CA ASN A 120 -13.04 6.44 9.92
C ASN A 120 -13.90 7.37 10.81
N SER A 121 -13.46 8.60 11.09
CA SER A 121 -14.13 9.49 12.04
C SER A 121 -15.59 9.82 11.66
N GLN A 122 -15.93 9.76 10.37
CA GLN A 122 -17.30 9.91 9.86
C GLN A 122 -18.03 8.58 9.61
N GLY A 123 -17.44 7.46 10.00
CA GLY A 123 -17.89 6.09 9.71
C GLY A 123 -16.78 5.27 9.06
N VAL A 124 -16.87 3.93 9.13
CA VAL A 124 -15.85 3.04 8.53
C VAL A 124 -15.87 3.19 7.01
N LEU A 125 -14.85 3.87 6.46
CA LEU A 125 -14.68 3.97 5.02
C LEU A 125 -14.03 2.68 4.51
N SER A 126 -14.72 1.98 3.61
CA SER A 126 -14.29 0.68 3.08
C SER A 126 -14.47 0.61 1.57
N ASN A 127 -13.38 0.40 0.83
CA ASN A 127 -13.37 0.21 -0.62
C ASN A 127 -12.43 -0.93 -1.00
N GLN A 128 -12.76 -1.65 -2.05
CA GLN A 128 -11.93 -2.76 -2.55
C GLN A 128 -10.70 -2.26 -3.33
N ARG A 129 -9.73 -3.16 -3.51
CA ARG A 129 -8.64 -2.97 -4.47
C ARG A 129 -8.92 -3.86 -5.67
N ASP A 130 -9.06 -3.27 -6.84
CA ASP A 130 -9.48 -3.98 -8.04
C ASP A 130 -8.31 -4.09 -9.01
N ILE A 131 -8.03 -5.30 -9.46
CA ILE A 131 -7.13 -5.60 -10.57
C ILE A 131 -7.90 -5.37 -11.86
N ALA A 132 -7.36 -4.56 -12.76
CA ALA A 132 -7.83 -4.44 -14.13
C ALA A 132 -6.90 -5.22 -15.07
N GLU A 133 -7.50 -6.01 -15.96
CA GLU A 133 -6.82 -6.54 -17.15
C GLU A 133 -7.45 -5.89 -18.39
N LEU A 134 -6.66 -5.09 -19.11
CA LEU A 134 -7.06 -4.35 -20.30
C LEU A 134 -6.39 -4.95 -21.53
N SER A 135 -7.18 -5.59 -22.39
CA SER A 135 -6.69 -6.12 -23.66
C SER A 135 -6.38 -5.03 -24.69
N TYR A 136 -5.51 -5.34 -25.66
CA TYR A 136 -5.25 -4.43 -26.80
C TYR A 136 -6.48 -4.12 -27.65
N GLN A 137 -7.52 -4.96 -27.60
CA GLN A 137 -8.79 -4.72 -28.29
C GLN A 137 -9.73 -3.80 -27.51
N GLY A 138 -9.34 -3.34 -26.31
CA GLY A 138 -10.14 -2.46 -25.46
C GLY A 138 -11.22 -3.18 -24.63
N ASN A 139 -11.16 -4.51 -24.53
CA ASN A 139 -11.96 -5.25 -23.54
C ASN A 139 -11.30 -5.14 -22.18
N ILE A 140 -12.09 -4.88 -21.14
CA ILE A 140 -11.64 -4.81 -19.76
C ILE A 140 -12.37 -5.82 -18.88
N GLN A 141 -11.64 -6.43 -17.96
CA GLN A 141 -12.20 -7.22 -16.87
C GLN A 141 -11.63 -6.73 -15.55
N LEU A 142 -12.40 -6.92 -14.47
CA LEU A 142 -11.96 -6.67 -13.11
C LEU A 142 -11.83 -7.98 -12.32
N THR A 143 -10.84 -8.03 -11.45
CA THR A 143 -10.73 -9.01 -10.38
C THR A 143 -10.62 -8.26 -9.07
N THR A 144 -11.65 -8.40 -8.25
CA THR A 144 -11.81 -7.66 -7.01
C THR A 144 -11.11 -8.34 -5.86
N THR A 145 -10.39 -7.56 -5.05
CA THR A 145 -9.61 -8.05 -3.92
C THR A 145 -9.86 -7.23 -2.67
N ASN A 146 -9.75 -7.90 -1.53
CA ASN A 146 -9.78 -7.28 -0.22
C ASN A 146 -8.38 -7.10 0.39
N ALA A 147 -7.32 -7.18 -0.43
CA ALA A 147 -5.94 -6.94 -0.03
C ALA A 147 -5.68 -5.44 0.26
N TYR A 148 -4.67 -5.14 1.08
CA TYR A 148 -4.15 -3.77 1.27
C TYR A 148 -5.11 -2.81 1.97
N SER A 149 -5.92 -3.31 2.90
CA SER A 149 -6.79 -2.54 3.78
C SER A 149 -6.03 -1.43 4.47
N GLY A 150 -6.59 -0.22 4.46
CA GLY A 150 -6.02 0.94 5.14
C GLY A 150 -4.84 1.58 4.41
N ASN A 151 -4.53 1.12 3.19
CA ASN A 151 -3.44 1.66 2.37
C ASN A 151 -3.58 1.25 0.89
N ASN A 152 -2.53 1.37 0.08
CA ASN A 152 -2.63 1.19 -1.37
C ASN A 152 -2.11 -0.17 -1.87
N GLY A 153 -2.82 -0.71 -2.87
CA GLY A 153 -2.24 -1.66 -3.83
C GLY A 153 -1.33 -0.92 -4.80
N ARG A 154 -0.28 -1.58 -5.31
CA ARG A 154 0.81 -0.91 -6.04
C ARG A 154 1.05 -1.46 -7.42
N ASN A 155 1.23 -2.77 -7.53
CA ASN A 155 1.53 -3.43 -8.79
C ASN A 155 0.94 -4.84 -8.79
N VAL A 156 0.66 -5.35 -9.99
CA VAL A 156 0.11 -6.67 -10.25
C VAL A 156 0.77 -7.27 -11.48
N VAL A 157 1.08 -8.57 -11.41
CA VAL A 157 1.48 -9.39 -12.56
C VAL A 157 0.57 -10.61 -12.66
N LEU A 158 0.20 -10.99 -13.88
CA LEU A 158 -0.43 -12.29 -14.13
C LEU A 158 0.67 -13.32 -14.37
N GLY A 159 0.73 -14.37 -13.56
CA GLY A 159 1.66 -15.47 -13.79
C GLY A 159 1.14 -16.46 -14.84
N SER A 160 2.06 -17.23 -15.42
CA SER A 160 1.72 -18.29 -16.40
C SER A 160 0.80 -19.40 -15.84
N ASN A 161 0.68 -19.48 -14.50
CA ASN A 161 -0.23 -20.40 -13.81
C ASN A 161 -1.67 -19.87 -13.64
N GLY A 162 -1.99 -18.70 -14.21
CA GLY A 162 -3.34 -18.12 -14.17
C GLY A 162 -3.70 -17.41 -12.86
N ASN A 163 -2.73 -17.22 -11.96
CA ASN A 163 -2.91 -16.43 -10.75
C ASN A 163 -2.34 -15.02 -10.95
N TYR A 164 -3.05 -14.02 -10.45
CA TYR A 164 -2.48 -12.70 -10.22
C TYR A 164 -1.63 -12.74 -8.95
N TYR A 165 -0.47 -12.11 -9.01
CA TYR A 165 0.33 -11.73 -7.85
C TYR A 165 0.27 -10.24 -7.73
N MET A 166 0.12 -9.75 -6.51
CA MET A 166 0.01 -8.33 -6.22
C MET A 166 0.98 -7.95 -5.12
N VAL A 167 1.36 -6.69 -5.11
CA VAL A 167 2.09 -6.06 -4.00
C VAL A 167 1.43 -4.77 -3.57
N GLY A 168 1.62 -4.44 -2.32
CA GLY A 168 1.04 -3.25 -1.70
C GLY A 168 1.37 -3.22 -0.22
N ASN A 169 0.70 -2.32 0.48
CA ASN A 169 0.83 -2.16 1.93
C ASN A 169 -0.53 -2.30 2.58
N ALA A 170 -0.57 -2.66 3.86
CA ALA A 170 -1.77 -2.55 4.67
C ALA A 170 -1.56 -1.65 5.89
N GLY A 171 -2.63 -0.93 6.22
CA GLY A 171 -2.91 -0.16 7.42
C GLY A 171 -1.99 1.03 7.69
N ASN A 172 -2.55 1.98 8.44
CA ASN A 172 -1.82 3.10 9.06
C ASN A 172 -1.67 2.87 10.57
N ASN A 173 -1.32 1.65 11.00
CA ASN A 173 -1.00 1.25 12.37
C ASN A 173 -1.99 1.78 13.43
N GLY A 174 -2.82 0.90 13.99
CA GLY A 174 -3.50 1.15 15.27
C GLY A 174 -2.51 1.44 16.38
N LYS A 175 -2.11 2.70 16.51
CA LYS A 175 -1.35 3.19 17.64
C LYS A 175 -2.35 3.29 18.79
N SER A 176 -2.05 2.69 19.92
CA SER A 176 -2.75 3.10 21.14
C SER A 176 -2.47 4.59 21.36
N LEU A 177 -3.51 5.40 21.60
CA LEU A 177 -3.33 6.76 22.08
C LEU A 177 -2.78 6.69 23.49
N SER A 178 -1.51 7.02 23.62
CA SER A 178 -0.90 7.35 24.89
C SER A 178 -0.96 8.85 25.08
N PHE A 179 -1.81 9.30 25.98
CA PHE A 179 -1.86 10.70 26.38
C PHE A 179 -0.65 11.03 27.25
N THR A 180 -0.05 12.19 27.01
CA THR A 180 1.13 12.63 27.76
C THR A 180 0.78 12.81 29.24
N SER A 181 1.71 12.49 30.15
CA SER A 181 1.49 12.74 31.58
C SER A 181 1.17 14.21 31.84
N GLY A 182 0.12 14.47 32.62
CA GLY A 182 -0.35 15.83 32.94
C GLY A 182 -1.25 16.46 31.88
N ALA A 183 -1.50 15.79 30.75
CA ALA A 183 -2.42 16.23 29.72
C ALA A 183 -3.87 15.78 29.96
N VAL A 184 -4.09 14.84 30.87
CA VAL A 184 -5.42 14.28 31.13
C VAL A 184 -5.83 14.62 32.55
N THR A 185 -7.01 15.19 32.72
CA THR A 185 -7.59 15.48 34.03
C THR A 185 -8.98 14.84 34.15
N ILE A 186 -9.19 14.11 35.24
CA ILE A 186 -10.49 13.62 35.67
C ILE A 186 -10.64 13.84 37.19
N ALA A 187 -11.81 14.34 37.60
CA ALA A 187 -12.12 14.56 39.01
C ALA A 187 -12.61 13.26 39.67
N SER A 188 -12.28 13.07 40.95
CA SER A 188 -12.85 11.98 41.75
C SER A 188 -14.38 12.00 41.68
N GLY A 189 -14.99 10.85 41.37
CA GLY A 189 -16.44 10.73 41.26
C GLY A 189 -17.04 11.29 39.97
N SER A 190 -16.23 11.77 39.03
CA SER A 190 -16.64 12.16 37.66
C SER A 190 -16.46 11.00 36.68
N ASP A 191 -17.26 10.96 35.63
CA ASP A 191 -17.09 10.11 34.44
C ASP A 191 -16.59 10.91 33.22
N GLU A 192 -16.47 12.23 33.31
CA GLU A 192 -15.92 13.09 32.27
C GLU A 192 -14.40 13.22 32.38
N VAL A 193 -13.71 12.93 31.28
CA VAL A 193 -12.27 13.08 31.10
C VAL A 193 -12.00 14.30 30.21
N THR A 194 -11.14 15.20 30.68
CA THR A 194 -10.65 16.36 29.93
C THR A 194 -9.21 16.13 29.47
N LEU A 195 -8.94 16.45 28.21
CA LEU A 195 -7.63 16.47 27.57
C LEU A 195 -7.13 17.92 27.46
N SER A 196 -5.84 18.12 27.68
CA SER A 196 -5.19 19.43 27.72
C SER A 196 -3.81 19.38 27.04
N GLY A 197 -3.36 20.53 26.53
CA GLY A 197 -2.13 20.66 25.74
C GLY A 197 -2.37 20.56 24.23
N SER A 198 -1.29 20.65 23.45
CA SER A 198 -1.32 20.57 21.98
C SER A 198 -0.75 19.23 21.47
N GLY A 199 -1.08 18.86 20.22
CA GLY A 199 -0.59 17.63 19.60
C GLY A 199 -1.48 16.41 19.85
N LYS A 200 -0.92 15.30 20.36
CA LYS A 200 -1.58 13.99 20.48
C LYS A 200 -2.66 13.90 21.60
N ASN A 201 -2.92 14.98 22.33
CA ASN A 201 -3.87 14.99 23.45
C ASN A 201 -5.25 15.49 22.98
N THR A 202 -5.85 14.76 22.05
CA THR A 202 -7.16 15.06 21.47
C THR A 202 -8.00 13.78 21.41
N THR A 203 -9.32 13.92 21.32
CA THR A 203 -10.25 12.80 21.06
C THR A 203 -10.28 12.38 19.60
N ALA A 204 -9.50 13.03 18.73
CA ALA A 204 -9.33 12.58 17.35
C ALA A 204 -8.87 11.12 17.33
N ASN A 205 -9.55 10.29 16.53
CA ASN A 205 -9.36 8.84 16.39
C ASN A 205 -9.80 7.97 17.59
N MET A 206 -10.34 8.57 18.66
CA MET A 206 -11.08 7.81 19.69
C MET A 206 -12.47 7.40 19.18
N TYR A 207 -13.03 6.32 19.75
CA TYR A 207 -14.44 5.96 19.54
C TYR A 207 -15.13 5.49 20.81
N VAL A 208 -16.46 5.58 20.79
CA VAL A 208 -17.33 4.99 21.82
C VAL A 208 -17.13 3.47 21.87
N GLY A 209 -16.79 2.96 23.04
CA GLY A 209 -16.43 1.57 23.32
C GLY A 209 -14.93 1.33 23.50
N ALA A 210 -14.07 2.32 23.25
CA ALA A 210 -12.63 2.18 23.45
C ALA A 210 -12.30 1.99 24.95
N PRO A 211 -11.57 0.92 25.35
CA PRO A 211 -11.08 0.77 26.71
C PRO A 211 -10.14 1.90 27.09
N VAL A 212 -10.33 2.39 28.31
CA VAL A 212 -9.54 3.45 28.91
C VAL A 212 -8.85 2.89 30.14
N SER A 213 -7.56 3.14 30.26
CA SER A 213 -6.77 2.73 31.42
C SER A 213 -5.84 3.85 31.87
N GLY A 214 -5.59 3.91 33.18
CA GLY A 214 -4.71 4.88 33.80
C GLY A 214 -4.97 4.96 35.30
N THR A 215 -4.19 5.79 35.98
CA THR A 215 -4.35 6.00 37.42
C THR A 215 -5.76 6.47 37.74
N ASN A 216 -6.40 5.85 38.74
CA ASN A 216 -7.76 6.15 39.20
C ASN A 216 -8.89 5.92 38.17
N ILE A 217 -8.60 5.29 37.03
CA ILE A 217 -9.63 4.76 36.13
C ILE A 217 -10.00 3.35 36.59
N PRO A 218 -11.30 3.06 36.81
CA PRO A 218 -11.75 1.71 37.12
C PRO A 218 -11.29 0.68 36.09
N THR A 219 -10.93 -0.52 36.54
CA THR A 219 -10.63 -1.64 35.64
C THR A 219 -11.85 -1.96 34.77
N GLY A 220 -11.64 -2.08 33.45
CA GLY A 220 -12.73 -2.31 32.49
C GLY A 220 -13.49 -1.05 32.10
N ALA A 221 -12.95 0.14 32.42
CA ALA A 221 -13.54 1.38 31.94
C ALA A 221 -13.43 1.51 30.42
N TYR A 222 -14.44 2.10 29.79
CA TYR A 222 -14.48 2.37 28.36
C TYR A 222 -15.23 3.67 28.06
N VAL A 223 -14.92 4.26 26.89
CA VAL A 223 -15.55 5.50 26.40
C VAL A 223 -17.02 5.27 26.12
N THR A 224 -17.92 6.06 26.71
CA THR A 224 -19.37 6.03 26.46
C THR A 224 -19.83 7.12 25.50
N SER A 225 -19.12 8.25 25.45
CA SER A 225 -19.43 9.38 24.56
C SER A 225 -18.18 10.21 24.27
N ILE A 226 -18.07 10.77 23.07
CA ILE A 226 -17.10 11.81 22.73
C ILE A 226 -17.87 13.13 22.69
N VAL A 227 -17.48 14.08 23.55
CA VAL A 227 -18.20 15.34 23.73
C VAL A 227 -17.68 16.39 22.75
N ASP A 228 -16.35 16.53 22.66
CA ASP A 228 -15.66 17.38 21.69
C ASP A 228 -14.20 16.91 21.52
N GLN A 229 -13.36 17.70 20.83
CA GLN A 229 -11.95 17.40 20.55
C GLN A 229 -11.08 17.21 21.80
N THR A 230 -11.55 17.63 22.97
CA THR A 230 -10.82 17.60 24.25
C THR A 230 -11.59 16.91 25.39
N HIS A 231 -12.83 16.48 25.17
CA HIS A 231 -13.68 15.90 26.22
C HIS A 231 -14.35 14.60 25.80
N PHE A 232 -14.37 13.62 26.71
CA PHE A 232 -15.11 12.36 26.53
C PHE A 232 -15.60 11.80 27.87
N LEU A 233 -16.62 10.94 27.82
CA LEU A 233 -17.20 10.27 28.98
C LEU A 233 -16.77 8.81 29.05
N ILE A 234 -16.66 8.25 30.26
CA ILE A 234 -16.42 6.81 30.51
C ILE A 234 -17.60 6.15 31.22
N ASN A 235 -17.66 4.81 31.22
CA ASN A 235 -18.78 4.05 31.79
C ASN A 235 -18.77 3.92 33.33
N ALA A 236 -17.75 4.44 34.00
CA ALA A 236 -17.60 4.33 35.45
C ALA A 236 -16.86 5.53 36.00
N ASN A 237 -17.33 6.06 37.13
CA ASN A 237 -16.73 7.23 37.76
C ASN A 237 -15.31 6.94 38.24
N ALA A 238 -14.39 7.88 38.03
CA ALA A 238 -13.02 7.77 38.50
C ALA A 238 -12.96 7.60 40.02
N THR A 239 -12.08 6.72 40.49
CA THR A 239 -11.92 6.37 41.91
C THR A 239 -11.12 7.40 42.70
N GLY A 240 -10.61 8.44 42.03
CA GLY A 240 -9.82 9.52 42.59
C GLY A 240 -9.47 10.54 41.51
N THR A 241 -8.98 11.72 41.92
CA THR A 241 -8.49 12.73 40.99
C THR A 241 -7.12 12.30 40.45
N ALA A 242 -6.89 12.39 39.14
CA ALA A 242 -5.57 12.09 38.58
C ALA A 242 -5.20 12.98 37.38
N SER A 243 -3.91 13.36 37.34
CA SER A 243 -3.24 14.08 36.24
C SER A 243 -2.05 13.27 35.69
N GLY A 244 -2.26 11.99 35.39
CA GLY A 244 -1.22 11.05 34.95
C GLY A 244 -1.13 10.87 33.43
N ALA A 245 -0.33 9.89 32.99
CA ALA A 245 -0.39 9.36 31.63
C ALA A 245 -1.53 8.32 31.57
N TYR A 246 -2.35 8.40 30.54
CA TYR A 246 -3.48 7.48 30.32
C TYR A 246 -3.38 6.88 28.93
N VAL A 247 -3.91 5.68 28.78
CA VAL A 247 -3.99 4.98 27.50
C VAL A 247 -5.47 4.78 27.16
N ALA A 248 -5.93 5.42 26.09
CA ALA A 248 -7.12 5.00 25.38
C ALA A 248 -6.65 4.07 24.27
N ASN A 249 -7.01 2.79 24.37
CA ASN A 249 -6.62 1.85 23.34
C ASN A 249 -7.57 2.00 22.15
N GLU A 250 -7.21 2.87 21.21
CA GLU A 250 -7.95 3.08 19.97
C GLU A 250 -8.16 1.78 19.21
N GLY A 251 -7.27 0.80 19.30
CA GLY A 251 -7.49 -0.50 18.66
C GLY A 251 -8.56 -1.35 19.31
N ALA A 252 -8.88 -1.10 20.58
CA ALA A 252 -9.65 -2.03 21.37
C ALA A 252 -11.12 -1.63 21.48
N PHE A 253 -12.01 -2.59 21.26
CA PHE A 253 -13.43 -2.49 21.51
C PHE A 253 -13.80 -3.34 22.73
N GLN A 254 -14.41 -2.69 23.71
CA GLN A 254 -14.97 -3.37 24.87
C GLN A 254 -16.22 -4.15 24.44
N LEU A 255 -16.13 -5.47 24.45
CA LEU A 255 -17.28 -6.34 24.19
C LEU A 255 -18.28 -6.22 25.35
N THR A 256 -19.57 -6.16 24.99
CA THR A 256 -20.69 -6.14 25.94
C THR A 256 -21.62 -7.32 25.65
N GLY A 257 -22.40 -7.74 26.66
CA GLY A 257 -23.31 -8.89 26.52
C GLY A 257 -22.62 -10.23 26.24
N VAL A 258 -21.36 -10.39 26.67
CA VAL A 258 -20.53 -11.55 26.31
C VAL A 258 -21.01 -12.84 26.97
N SER A 259 -21.18 -13.90 26.19
CA SER A 259 -21.41 -15.26 26.67
C SER A 259 -20.73 -16.31 25.80
N PHE A 260 -20.06 -17.29 26.42
CA PHE A 260 -19.45 -18.44 25.75
C PHE A 260 -19.24 -19.62 26.71
N SER A 261 -18.93 -20.80 26.15
CA SER A 261 -18.56 -22.00 26.93
C SER A 261 -17.24 -22.59 26.46
N ASN A 262 -16.59 -23.40 27.29
CA ASN A 262 -15.39 -24.15 26.89
C ASN A 262 -15.65 -25.34 25.95
N THR A 263 -16.89 -25.53 25.51
CA THR A 263 -17.29 -26.60 24.58
C THR A 263 -17.67 -26.08 23.19
N SER A 264 -17.68 -24.76 22.99
CA SER A 264 -18.04 -24.12 21.73
C SER A 264 -17.05 -23.01 21.40
N SER A 265 -16.71 -22.87 20.11
CA SER A 265 -15.95 -21.73 19.60
C SER A 265 -16.83 -20.51 19.31
N THR A 266 -18.16 -20.64 19.39
CA THR A 266 -19.08 -19.51 19.21
C THR A 266 -19.15 -18.67 20.47
N VAL A 267 -18.96 -17.36 20.31
CA VAL A 267 -19.11 -16.34 21.34
C VAL A 267 -20.29 -15.45 20.96
N THR A 268 -21.21 -15.25 21.90
CA THR A 268 -22.30 -14.28 21.78
C THR A 268 -21.86 -12.94 22.37
N VAL A 269 -22.21 -11.84 21.71
CA VAL A 269 -22.00 -10.44 22.13
C VAL A 269 -23.23 -9.60 21.81
N ALA A 270 -23.32 -8.40 22.36
CA ALA A 270 -24.44 -7.49 22.10
C ALA A 270 -24.45 -6.91 20.68
N ASP A 271 -23.27 -6.72 20.08
CA ASP A 271 -23.10 -6.12 18.75
C ASP A 271 -21.75 -6.53 18.15
N THR A 272 -21.76 -6.95 16.89
CA THR A 272 -20.56 -7.28 16.10
C THR A 272 -20.20 -6.22 15.07
N SER A 273 -20.97 -5.11 14.97
CA SER A 273 -20.81 -4.09 13.93
C SER A 273 -19.41 -3.45 13.87
N LYS A 274 -18.71 -3.41 14.99
CA LYS A 274 -17.35 -2.86 15.15
C LYS A 274 -16.26 -3.94 15.22
N LEU A 275 -16.64 -5.21 15.10
CA LEU A 275 -15.70 -6.32 15.14
C LEU A 275 -15.25 -6.67 13.72
N ALA A 276 -14.06 -7.26 13.63
CA ALA A 276 -13.55 -7.84 12.39
C ALA A 276 -12.84 -9.17 12.69
N ALA A 277 -12.75 -10.02 11.67
CA ALA A 277 -11.89 -11.20 11.74
C ALA A 277 -10.43 -10.78 11.98
N GLY A 278 -9.72 -11.58 12.77
CA GLY A 278 -8.36 -11.34 13.22
C GLY A 278 -8.24 -10.61 14.55
N MET A 279 -9.27 -9.93 15.07
CA MET A 279 -9.12 -9.11 16.28
C MET A 279 -8.68 -9.97 17.47
N PRO A 280 -7.52 -9.71 18.12
CA PRO A 280 -7.13 -10.44 19.31
C PRO A 280 -8.15 -10.24 20.42
N LEU A 281 -8.45 -11.33 21.12
CA LEU A 281 -9.38 -11.38 22.23
C LEU A 281 -8.60 -11.47 23.53
N THR A 282 -8.95 -10.62 24.50
CA THR A 282 -8.36 -10.63 25.84
C THR A 282 -9.45 -10.63 26.91
N GLY A 283 -9.16 -11.33 28.01
CA GLY A 283 -10.04 -11.52 29.15
C GLY A 283 -9.90 -12.93 29.74
N THR A 284 -10.46 -13.14 30.93
CA THR A 284 -10.42 -14.44 31.60
C THR A 284 -11.10 -15.52 30.76
N ASN A 285 -10.61 -16.75 30.81
CA ASN A 285 -11.18 -17.92 30.11
C ASN A 285 -11.02 -17.93 28.58
N PHE A 286 -10.46 -16.90 27.94
CA PHE A 286 -9.91 -17.04 26.60
C PHE A 286 -8.55 -17.76 26.66
N ALA A 287 -8.26 -18.58 25.67
CA ALA A 287 -6.92 -19.16 25.52
C ALA A 287 -5.91 -18.07 25.14
N ALA A 288 -4.63 -18.26 25.46
CA ALA A 288 -3.58 -17.38 24.96
C ALA A 288 -3.62 -17.33 23.41
N ASN A 289 -3.42 -16.14 22.84
CA ASN A 289 -3.50 -15.89 21.39
C ASN A 289 -4.88 -16.17 20.76
N SER A 290 -5.95 -16.08 21.56
CA SER A 290 -7.32 -16.10 21.02
C SER A 290 -7.57 -14.89 20.12
N TYR A 291 -8.26 -15.11 19.00
CA TYR A 291 -8.72 -14.04 18.11
C TYR A 291 -10.05 -14.39 17.46
N ILE A 292 -10.77 -13.38 16.98
CA ILE A 292 -12.01 -13.54 16.21
C ILE A 292 -11.66 -14.22 14.88
N GLN A 293 -12.00 -15.49 14.70
CA GLN A 293 -11.78 -16.21 13.44
C GLN A 293 -12.75 -15.73 12.36
N SER A 294 -14.03 -15.59 12.70
CA SER A 294 -15.06 -15.14 11.78
C SER A 294 -16.24 -14.57 12.55
N ILE A 295 -16.90 -13.55 12.01
CA ILE A 295 -18.20 -13.08 12.52
C ILE A 295 -19.28 -13.88 11.81
N THR A 296 -20.31 -14.34 12.52
CA THR A 296 -21.37 -15.17 11.92
C THR A 296 -22.67 -14.39 11.72
N ASP A 297 -22.97 -13.43 12.59
CA ASP A 297 -24.11 -12.53 12.48
C ASP A 297 -23.91 -11.29 13.37
N ALA A 298 -24.96 -10.48 13.55
CA ALA A 298 -24.94 -9.22 14.31
C ALA A 298 -24.62 -9.38 15.81
N THR A 299 -24.70 -10.59 16.37
CA THR A 299 -24.48 -10.87 17.80
C THR A 299 -23.56 -12.06 18.06
N HIS A 300 -23.01 -12.70 17.03
CA HIS A 300 -22.16 -13.88 17.19
C HIS A 300 -20.88 -13.82 16.35
N PHE A 301 -19.81 -14.37 16.92
CA PHE A 301 -18.57 -14.66 16.22
C PHE A 301 -17.96 -15.99 16.67
N VAL A 302 -17.00 -16.50 15.92
CA VAL A 302 -16.23 -17.72 16.20
C VAL A 302 -14.82 -17.33 16.63
N VAL A 303 -14.31 -17.91 17.72
CA VAL A 303 -12.91 -17.78 18.16
C VAL A 303 -12.06 -18.90 17.56
N ASN A 304 -10.80 -18.59 17.21
CA ASN A 304 -9.84 -19.50 16.59
C ASN A 304 -9.49 -20.75 17.43
N THR A 305 -9.63 -20.66 18.75
CA THR A 305 -9.33 -21.74 19.70
C THR A 305 -10.42 -21.79 20.76
N LEU A 306 -10.75 -22.99 21.24
CA LEU A 306 -11.79 -23.14 22.25
C LEU A 306 -11.41 -22.36 23.53
N PRO A 307 -12.36 -21.64 24.15
CA PRO A 307 -12.15 -21.01 25.44
C PRO A 307 -11.68 -22.03 26.50
N THR A 308 -10.80 -21.60 27.41
CA THR A 308 -10.29 -22.44 28.51
C THR A 308 -11.30 -22.61 29.65
N GLY A 309 -12.37 -21.80 29.66
CA GLY A 309 -13.48 -21.87 30.61
C GLY A 309 -14.76 -21.28 30.00
N SER A 310 -15.86 -21.31 30.75
CA SER A 310 -17.13 -20.69 30.36
C SER A 310 -17.30 -19.32 31.03
N ALA A 311 -17.99 -18.40 30.37
CA ALA A 311 -18.27 -17.08 30.94
C ALA A 311 -19.63 -16.52 30.48
N THR A 312 -20.26 -15.76 31.37
CA THR A 312 -21.49 -15.00 31.14
C THR A 312 -21.37 -13.67 31.84
N GLY A 313 -21.28 -12.58 31.07
CA GLY A 313 -21.10 -11.22 31.60
C GLY A 313 -19.73 -10.99 32.24
N SER A 314 -18.85 -10.26 31.56
CA SER A 314 -17.60 -9.67 32.08
C SER A 314 -17.08 -8.59 31.12
N SER A 315 -16.00 -7.91 31.50
CA SER A 315 -15.28 -6.94 30.65
C SER A 315 -14.24 -7.68 29.80
N TYR A 316 -14.59 -7.92 28.53
CA TYR A 316 -13.73 -8.53 27.50
C TYR A 316 -13.35 -7.53 26.43
N VAL A 317 -12.15 -7.65 25.86
CA VAL A 317 -11.68 -6.72 24.84
C VAL A 317 -11.33 -7.47 23.56
N ALA A 318 -11.88 -7.00 22.44
CA ALA A 318 -11.40 -7.33 21.10
C ALA A 318 -10.56 -6.17 20.60
N ALA A 319 -9.36 -6.39 20.06
CA ALA A 319 -8.51 -5.30 19.58
C ALA A 319 -8.14 -5.43 18.11
N VAL A 320 -7.86 -4.32 17.44
CA VAL A 320 -7.09 -4.29 16.21
C VAL A 320 -5.65 -4.61 16.57
N SER A 321 -4.98 -5.44 15.78
CA SER A 321 -3.54 -5.65 15.89
C SER A 321 -2.86 -5.54 14.53
N ASN A 322 -1.59 -5.13 14.56
CA ASN A 322 -0.74 -5.12 13.37
C ASN A 322 -0.67 -6.50 12.70
N SER A 323 -0.84 -7.59 13.45
CA SER A 323 -0.85 -8.94 12.89
C SER A 323 -2.00 -9.21 11.92
N MET A 324 -3.17 -8.58 12.12
CA MET A 324 -4.28 -8.69 11.16
C MET A 324 -3.92 -8.07 9.82
N LEU A 325 -3.21 -6.94 9.86
CA LEU A 325 -2.76 -6.21 8.70
C LEU A 325 -1.58 -6.90 8.01
N SER A 326 -0.71 -7.60 8.78
CA SER A 326 0.36 -8.44 8.22
C SER A 326 -0.17 -9.55 7.32
N ASP A 327 -1.38 -10.05 7.58
CA ASP A 327 -2.04 -11.06 6.75
C ASP A 327 -2.68 -10.47 5.48
N ASN A 328 -2.72 -9.13 5.38
CA ASN A 328 -3.36 -8.38 4.32
C ASN A 328 -2.40 -7.46 3.53
N THR A 329 -1.11 -7.52 3.85
CA THR A 329 -0.03 -6.72 3.23
C THR A 329 0.91 -7.62 2.42
N GLY A 330 1.93 -7.03 1.79
CA GLY A 330 2.98 -7.75 1.09
C GLY A 330 2.51 -8.44 -0.18
N VAL A 331 3.05 -9.63 -0.44
CA VAL A 331 2.69 -10.39 -1.65
C VAL A 331 1.36 -11.09 -1.43
N GLN A 332 0.39 -10.77 -2.27
CA GLN A 332 -0.94 -11.37 -2.25
C GLN A 332 -1.19 -12.09 -3.58
N MET A 333 -2.00 -13.14 -3.56
CA MET A 333 -2.36 -13.91 -4.75
C MET A 333 -3.87 -14.08 -4.83
N ILE A 334 -4.41 -14.01 -6.04
CA ILE A 334 -5.79 -14.42 -6.35
C ILE A 334 -5.84 -15.05 -7.74
N THR A 335 -6.69 -16.06 -7.94
CA THR A 335 -6.86 -16.69 -9.25
C THR A 335 -7.63 -15.78 -10.20
N LYS A 336 -7.17 -15.66 -11.45
CA LYS A 336 -7.86 -14.87 -12.48
C LYS A 336 -9.32 -15.31 -12.63
N GLY A 337 -10.23 -14.33 -12.62
CA GLY A 337 -11.67 -14.58 -12.74
C GLY A 337 -12.37 -14.97 -11.43
N THR A 338 -11.65 -15.00 -10.31
CA THR A 338 -12.25 -15.11 -8.98
C THR A 338 -12.26 -13.74 -8.30
N ASN A 339 -13.28 -13.44 -7.50
CA ASN A 339 -13.43 -12.16 -6.81
C ASN A 339 -13.54 -12.39 -5.31
N ASP A 340 -12.90 -11.57 -4.49
CA ASP A 340 -13.30 -11.45 -3.10
C ASP A 340 -14.68 -10.80 -3.00
N THR A 341 -15.40 -11.10 -1.91
CA THR A 341 -16.76 -10.57 -1.71
C THR A 341 -16.72 -9.19 -1.06
N THR A 342 -17.76 -8.39 -1.31
CA THR A 342 -17.95 -7.04 -0.75
C THR A 342 -18.47 -7.04 0.69
N GLY A 343 -18.63 -8.22 1.32
CA GLY A 343 -19.44 -8.45 2.52
C GLY A 343 -19.28 -7.40 3.63
N SER A 344 -20.41 -7.00 4.24
CA SER A 344 -20.46 -6.09 5.39
C SER A 344 -19.84 -6.77 6.62
N ASN A 345 -18.55 -6.56 6.87
CA ASN A 345 -17.78 -7.03 8.04
C ASN A 345 -17.73 -8.55 8.28
N VAL A 346 -18.41 -9.36 7.48
CA VAL A 346 -18.64 -10.79 7.69
C VAL A 346 -18.01 -11.57 6.53
N ALA A 347 -16.90 -12.26 6.80
CA ALA A 347 -16.29 -13.27 5.92
C ALA A 347 -15.94 -12.81 4.49
N ALA A 348 -15.54 -11.55 4.31
CA ALA A 348 -15.47 -10.96 2.97
C ALA A 348 -14.32 -11.50 2.09
N VAL A 349 -13.26 -12.05 2.67
CA VAL A 349 -12.13 -12.64 1.91
C VAL A 349 -12.37 -14.12 1.72
N THR A 350 -12.52 -14.53 0.46
CA THR A 350 -12.73 -15.95 0.14
C THR A 350 -11.68 -16.48 -0.82
N ASN A 351 -11.01 -15.61 -1.60
CA ASN A 351 -10.14 -16.04 -2.69
C ASN A 351 -8.73 -15.46 -2.62
N SER A 352 -8.53 -14.23 -2.15
CA SER A 352 -7.18 -13.68 -1.96
C SER A 352 -6.43 -14.39 -0.85
N THR A 353 -5.15 -14.68 -1.06
CA THR A 353 -4.28 -15.36 -0.10
C THR A 353 -2.92 -14.68 -0.02
N ALA A 354 -2.43 -14.45 1.21
CA ALA A 354 -1.07 -13.99 1.45
C ALA A 354 -0.04 -15.04 1.02
N VAL A 355 0.95 -14.63 0.22
CA VAL A 355 2.07 -15.47 -0.19
C VAL A 355 3.23 -15.21 0.75
N GLY A 356 3.47 -16.15 1.66
CA GLY A 356 4.53 -16.06 2.65
C GLY A 356 4.22 -16.85 3.92
N LYS A 357 5.20 -17.62 4.39
CA LYS A 357 5.15 -18.31 5.68
C LYS A 357 5.03 -17.31 6.83
N VAL A 358 4.35 -17.70 7.89
CA VAL A 358 4.30 -16.90 9.12
C VAL A 358 5.69 -16.84 9.74
N ASN A 359 6.15 -15.63 10.05
CA ASN A 359 7.25 -15.38 10.96
C ASN A 359 6.72 -14.61 12.19
N GLY A 360 7.31 -14.83 13.36
CA GLY A 360 6.92 -14.17 14.60
C GLY A 360 5.67 -14.75 15.28
N THR A 361 5.17 -14.03 16.27
CA THR A 361 4.00 -14.44 17.09
C THR A 361 2.82 -13.51 16.83
N TYR A 362 1.65 -14.08 16.55
CA TYR A 362 0.42 -13.33 16.32
C TYR A 362 0.06 -12.44 17.52
N GLY A 363 -0.35 -11.20 17.27
CA GLY A 363 -0.63 -10.19 18.30
C GLY A 363 0.60 -9.40 18.77
N SER A 364 1.82 -9.78 18.36
CA SER A 364 3.03 -9.02 18.67
C SER A 364 3.07 -7.70 17.89
N ALA A 365 3.49 -6.62 18.56
CA ALA A 365 3.70 -5.32 17.92
C ALA A 365 4.85 -5.33 16.90
N THR A 366 5.82 -6.24 17.07
CA THR A 366 6.99 -6.41 16.20
C THR A 366 7.16 -7.87 15.75
N GLY A 367 7.77 -8.07 14.59
CA GLY A 367 8.25 -9.36 14.09
C GLY A 367 7.21 -10.27 13.44
N TYR A 368 5.91 -9.96 13.52
CA TYR A 368 4.87 -10.77 12.87
C TYR A 368 4.68 -10.37 11.40
N GLN A 369 5.03 -11.27 10.49
CA GLN A 369 5.07 -11.03 9.04
C GLN A 369 4.70 -12.28 8.22
N ARG A 370 4.37 -12.09 6.94
CA ARG A 370 4.18 -13.16 5.94
C ARG A 370 5.33 -13.19 4.92
N GLY A 371 6.24 -14.15 5.03
CA GLY A 371 7.36 -14.36 4.09
C GLY A 371 8.71 -13.93 4.68
N PHE A 372 8.97 -12.63 4.74
CA PHE A 372 10.19 -12.04 5.28
C PHE A 372 9.95 -11.35 6.63
N THR A 373 10.97 -11.29 7.50
CA THR A 373 11.02 -10.44 8.70
C THR A 373 12.44 -9.95 8.91
N LEU A 374 12.62 -8.72 9.40
CA LEU A 374 13.94 -8.10 9.49
C LEU A 374 14.94 -8.90 10.35
N SER A 375 14.48 -9.64 11.36
CA SER A 375 15.34 -10.50 12.20
C SER A 375 16.00 -11.67 11.46
N GLN A 376 15.60 -11.95 10.21
CA GLN A 376 16.30 -12.90 9.34
C GLN A 376 17.63 -12.33 8.81
N VAL A 377 17.83 -11.00 8.90
CA VAL A 377 19.08 -10.34 8.52
C VAL A 377 20.04 -10.37 9.73
N PRO A 378 21.26 -10.91 9.58
CA PRO A 378 22.22 -10.98 10.68
C PRO A 378 22.47 -9.62 11.33
N GLY A 379 22.34 -9.56 12.66
CA GLY A 379 22.57 -8.34 13.44
C GLY A 379 21.39 -7.37 13.49
N GLN A 380 20.26 -7.69 12.86
CA GLN A 380 19.05 -6.87 12.93
C GLN A 380 18.03 -7.47 13.91
N THR A 381 17.17 -6.60 14.46
CA THR A 381 16.06 -6.99 15.34
C THR A 381 14.74 -6.96 14.59
N ASP A 382 13.70 -7.58 15.15
CA ASP A 382 12.35 -7.46 14.63
C ASP A 382 11.91 -5.99 14.52
N ASP A 383 11.33 -5.62 13.38
CA ASP A 383 10.66 -4.33 13.17
C ASP A 383 9.15 -4.48 13.39
N LYS A 384 8.39 -3.40 13.23
CA LYS A 384 6.94 -3.34 13.32
C LYS A 384 6.29 -4.41 12.44
N SER A 385 5.41 -5.20 13.07
CA SER A 385 4.62 -6.21 12.39
C SER A 385 3.89 -5.60 11.19
N GLY A 386 3.95 -6.28 10.05
CA GLY A 386 3.34 -5.89 8.77
C GLY A 386 4.17 -4.93 7.90
N LYS A 387 5.20 -4.27 8.46
CA LYS A 387 5.93 -3.22 7.74
C LYS A 387 7.17 -3.70 6.98
N ASP A 388 7.81 -4.78 7.40
CA ASP A 388 8.93 -5.38 6.64
C ASP A 388 8.52 -5.75 5.21
N ASN A 389 7.24 -6.03 4.98
CA ASN A 389 6.71 -6.54 3.73
C ASN A 389 5.94 -5.46 2.94
N ASN A 390 6.24 -4.18 3.18
CA ASN A 390 5.63 -3.05 2.47
C ASN A 390 6.18 -2.93 1.02
N TYR A 391 5.97 -3.96 0.20
CA TYR A 391 6.52 -4.10 -1.14
C TYR A 391 5.91 -3.12 -2.15
N ARG A 392 6.66 -2.72 -3.18
CA ARG A 392 6.31 -1.67 -4.16
C ARG A 392 6.36 -2.17 -5.60
N GLY A 393 7.56 -2.55 -6.05
CA GLY A 393 7.76 -3.12 -7.37
C GLY A 393 7.45 -4.60 -7.39
N LEU A 394 7.11 -5.08 -8.58
CA LEU A 394 6.74 -6.46 -8.85
C LEU A 394 7.07 -6.78 -10.30
N THR A 395 7.70 -7.93 -10.53
CA THR A 395 7.87 -8.49 -11.87
C THR A 395 7.81 -10.02 -11.79
N ASP A 396 7.39 -10.66 -12.88
CA ASP A 396 7.57 -12.09 -13.11
C ASP A 396 8.69 -12.26 -14.12
N TYR A 397 9.76 -12.95 -13.73
CA TYR A 397 10.83 -13.32 -14.62
C TYR A 397 11.13 -14.81 -14.49
N ASN A 398 11.10 -15.52 -15.62
CA ASN A 398 11.35 -16.95 -15.70
C ASN A 398 10.47 -17.76 -14.71
N ASN A 399 9.17 -17.46 -14.66
CA ASN A 399 8.20 -18.07 -13.73
C ASN A 399 8.60 -17.93 -12.26
N ALA A 400 9.19 -16.81 -11.88
CA ALA A 400 9.53 -16.48 -10.50
C ALA A 400 9.13 -15.03 -10.22
N VAL A 401 8.49 -14.83 -9.07
CA VAL A 401 8.04 -13.51 -8.65
C VAL A 401 9.17 -12.80 -7.92
N TYR A 402 9.47 -11.58 -8.35
CA TYR A 402 10.41 -10.67 -7.69
C TYR A 402 9.71 -9.41 -7.25
N VAL A 403 10.05 -8.92 -6.07
CA VAL A 403 9.43 -7.73 -5.45
C VAL A 403 10.47 -6.80 -4.87
N THR A 404 10.18 -5.51 -4.79
CA THR A 404 11.04 -4.55 -4.06
C THR A 404 10.37 -4.05 -2.81
N LYS A 405 11.17 -3.81 -1.78
CA LYS A 405 10.83 -2.97 -0.64
C LYS A 405 11.80 -1.79 -0.70
N GLY A 406 11.30 -0.56 -0.73
CA GLY A 406 12.14 0.63 -0.94
C GLY A 406 11.48 1.92 -0.48
N SER A 407 10.65 1.83 0.56
CA SER A 407 9.83 2.94 1.04
C SER A 407 10.43 3.68 2.24
N GLY A 408 11.63 3.30 2.68
CA GLY A 408 12.25 3.86 3.87
C GLY A 408 11.54 3.51 5.18
N GLY A 409 12.12 3.99 6.27
CA GLY A 409 11.57 3.99 7.63
C GLY A 409 11.24 2.64 8.30
N ASN A 410 11.33 1.50 7.61
CA ASN A 410 11.11 0.14 8.15
C ASN A 410 11.70 -0.94 7.23
N GLY A 411 11.96 -2.11 7.83
CA GLY A 411 12.43 -3.31 7.15
C GLY A 411 13.80 -3.14 6.49
N LEU A 412 14.08 -4.05 5.56
CA LEU A 412 15.25 -4.02 4.69
C LEU A 412 14.78 -3.58 3.29
N ASP A 413 15.30 -2.46 2.81
CA ASP A 413 15.03 -1.98 1.47
C ASP A 413 15.94 -2.69 0.46
N ALA A 414 15.35 -3.60 -0.30
CA ALA A 414 16.02 -4.53 -1.21
C ALA A 414 15.09 -5.05 -2.32
N VAL A 415 15.69 -5.76 -3.28
CA VAL A 415 14.98 -6.66 -4.20
C VAL A 415 14.92 -8.04 -3.56
N TYR A 416 13.76 -8.70 -3.69
CA TYR A 416 13.48 -10.01 -3.13
C TYR A 416 12.97 -10.96 -4.20
N GLN A 417 13.22 -12.25 -4.01
CA GLN A 417 12.61 -13.34 -4.77
C GLN A 417 11.66 -14.13 -3.87
N VAL A 418 10.46 -14.41 -4.38
CA VAL A 418 9.50 -15.32 -3.75
C VAL A 418 9.87 -16.75 -4.13
N ASN A 419 10.13 -17.61 -3.14
CA ASN A 419 10.31 -19.04 -3.34
C ASN A 419 9.09 -19.80 -2.79
N PRO A 420 8.21 -20.32 -3.67
CA PRO A 420 7.01 -21.03 -3.24
C PRO A 420 7.28 -22.32 -2.45
N ASN A 421 8.47 -22.91 -2.58
CA ASN A 421 8.85 -24.13 -1.87
C ASN A 421 9.35 -23.85 -0.43
N GLY A 422 9.38 -22.58 0.00
CA GLY A 422 9.77 -22.19 1.36
C GLY A 422 11.28 -22.20 1.64
N GLY A 423 12.10 -22.53 0.63
CA GLY A 423 13.57 -22.57 0.71
C GLY A 423 14.25 -21.19 0.63
N GLY A 424 15.56 -21.15 0.41
CA GLY A 424 16.27 -19.90 0.17
C GLY A 424 16.07 -19.32 -1.24
N TYR A 425 16.79 -18.25 -1.56
CA TYR A 425 16.91 -17.74 -2.92
C TYR A 425 17.36 -18.82 -3.92
N VAL A 426 16.76 -18.84 -5.11
CA VAL A 426 17.12 -19.70 -6.25
C VAL A 426 17.92 -18.87 -7.24
N ALA A 427 19.18 -19.27 -7.45
CA ALA A 427 20.12 -18.60 -8.33
C ALA A 427 19.69 -18.62 -9.81
N PRO A 428 20.22 -17.70 -10.65
CA PRO A 428 19.90 -17.65 -12.07
C PRO A 428 20.23 -18.94 -12.82
N GLY A 429 19.54 -19.15 -13.95
CA GLY A 429 19.60 -20.41 -14.71
C GLY A 429 18.64 -21.49 -14.20
N SER A 430 17.86 -21.20 -13.16
CA SER A 430 16.75 -22.03 -12.67
C SER A 430 15.61 -21.15 -12.18
N SER A 431 14.39 -21.68 -12.20
CA SER A 431 13.20 -20.98 -11.72
C SER A 431 12.87 -21.39 -10.29
N ALA A 432 12.52 -20.40 -9.44
CA ALA A 432 11.92 -20.67 -8.14
C ALA A 432 10.49 -21.25 -8.26
N GLY A 433 9.83 -21.00 -9.38
CA GLY A 433 8.43 -21.32 -9.62
C GLY A 433 7.47 -20.24 -9.10
N LEU A 434 6.22 -20.36 -9.53
CA LEU A 434 5.13 -19.49 -9.13
C LEU A 434 4.34 -20.12 -7.98
N ALA A 435 3.95 -19.32 -6.99
CA ALA A 435 3.15 -19.83 -5.88
C ALA A 435 1.75 -20.27 -6.32
N THR A 436 1.18 -21.25 -5.61
CA THR A 436 -0.21 -21.70 -5.80
C THR A 436 -0.92 -21.61 -4.45
N SER A 437 -2.25 -21.76 -4.41
CA SER A 437 -2.98 -21.80 -3.14
C SER A 437 -2.44 -22.86 -2.17
N ALA A 438 -1.85 -23.95 -2.69
CA ALA A 438 -1.23 -25.00 -1.87
C ALA A 438 0.13 -24.59 -1.27
N THR A 439 0.88 -23.70 -1.93
CA THR A 439 2.24 -23.32 -1.51
C THR A 439 2.34 -21.91 -0.95
N ALA A 440 1.30 -21.08 -1.12
CA ALA A 440 1.28 -19.69 -0.70
C ALA A 440 1.63 -19.52 0.79
N GLY A 441 1.00 -20.31 1.67
CA GLY A 441 1.23 -20.25 3.13
C GLY A 441 2.59 -20.77 3.59
N THR A 442 3.38 -21.41 2.74
CA THR A 442 4.73 -21.93 3.05
C THR A 442 5.84 -21.20 2.30
N ALA A 443 5.50 -20.34 1.34
CA ALA A 443 6.47 -19.61 0.55
C ALA A 443 7.40 -18.77 1.42
N SER A 444 8.66 -18.65 1.02
CA SER A 444 9.61 -17.71 1.63
C SER A 444 9.81 -16.52 0.68
N ILE A 445 10.18 -15.38 1.25
CA ILE A 445 10.56 -14.20 0.47
C ILE A 445 11.97 -13.82 0.89
N ASN A 446 12.90 -13.87 -0.05
CA ASN A 446 14.34 -13.84 0.25
C ASN A 446 14.97 -12.64 -0.45
N PRO A 447 15.73 -11.78 0.26
CA PRO A 447 16.47 -10.72 -0.40
C PRO A 447 17.48 -11.32 -1.36
N LEU A 448 17.71 -10.65 -2.49
CA LEU A 448 18.75 -11.07 -3.44
C LEU A 448 20.12 -11.07 -2.75
N PRO A 449 20.92 -12.15 -2.85
CA PRO A 449 22.23 -12.18 -2.23
C PRO A 449 23.15 -11.14 -2.88
N GLY A 450 23.97 -10.46 -2.07
CA GLY A 450 24.80 -9.34 -2.50
C GLY A 450 24.18 -7.96 -2.25
N TRP A 451 22.90 -7.89 -1.90
CA TRP A 451 22.27 -6.63 -1.52
C TRP A 451 22.81 -6.09 -0.18
N PRO A 452 23.00 -4.76 -0.02
CA PRO A 452 23.48 -4.18 1.24
C PRO A 452 22.53 -4.42 2.43
N THR A 453 22.98 -5.21 3.41
CA THR A 453 22.20 -5.54 4.63
C THR A 453 21.99 -4.36 5.58
N THR A 454 22.67 -3.24 5.33
CA THR A 454 22.54 -1.98 6.06
C THR A 454 21.47 -1.06 5.47
N SER A 455 20.91 -1.38 4.30
CA SER A 455 19.85 -0.62 3.66
C SER A 455 18.52 -0.83 4.40
N THR A 456 18.44 -0.37 5.65
CA THR A 456 17.32 -0.63 6.56
C THR A 456 16.68 0.66 7.00
N GLY A 457 15.41 0.61 7.39
CA GLY A 457 14.69 1.76 7.92
C GLY A 457 15.37 2.40 9.14
N ALA A 458 16.03 1.61 9.99
CA ALA A 458 16.76 2.12 11.15
C ALA A 458 18.00 2.96 10.80
N ASN A 459 18.52 2.79 9.58
CA ASN A 459 19.69 3.51 9.08
C ASN A 459 19.33 4.71 8.19
N GLU A 460 18.07 4.88 7.81
CA GLU A 460 17.65 6.01 6.97
C GLU A 460 17.84 7.35 7.71
N GLY A 461 18.56 8.27 7.07
CA GLY A 461 18.94 9.57 7.66
C GLY A 461 19.99 9.48 8.76
N ALA A 462 20.57 8.31 9.02
CA ALA A 462 21.56 8.12 10.07
C ALA A 462 22.99 8.50 9.61
N THR A 463 23.75 9.18 10.47
CA THR A 463 25.16 9.52 10.24
C THR A 463 26.10 8.38 10.65
N ASN A 464 25.88 7.17 10.12
CA ASN A 464 26.64 5.96 10.49
C ASN A 464 27.46 5.36 9.34
N GLY A 465 27.54 6.06 8.20
CA GLY A 465 28.30 5.63 7.02
C GLY A 465 27.62 4.54 6.18
N SER A 466 26.39 4.14 6.52
CA SER A 466 25.59 3.24 5.67
C SER A 466 24.98 3.99 4.49
N THR A 467 24.82 3.32 3.35
CA THR A 467 23.98 3.79 2.24
C THR A 467 22.64 3.07 2.29
N VAL A 468 21.55 3.83 2.18
CA VAL A 468 20.17 3.29 2.09
C VAL A 468 19.67 3.48 0.67
N TYR A 469 19.21 2.39 0.07
CA TYR A 469 18.66 2.34 -1.28
C TYR A 469 17.12 2.34 -1.22
N HIS A 470 16.46 2.85 -2.25
CA HIS A 470 15.00 2.95 -2.34
C HIS A 470 14.48 2.21 -3.58
N PRO A 471 14.74 0.90 -3.71
CA PRO A 471 14.41 0.16 -4.92
C PRO A 471 12.90 0.13 -5.16
N PHE A 472 12.53 0.32 -6.41
CA PHE A 472 11.16 0.44 -6.88
C PHE A 472 10.93 -0.50 -8.06
N GLY A 473 11.06 -0.05 -9.31
CA GLY A 473 10.80 -0.89 -10.49
C GLY A 473 11.90 -1.93 -10.70
N ILE A 474 11.54 -3.10 -11.25
CA ILE A 474 12.46 -4.23 -11.52
C ILE A 474 12.31 -4.62 -12.99
N TRP A 475 13.42 -4.76 -13.71
CA TRP A 475 13.40 -5.34 -15.04
C TRP A 475 14.66 -6.19 -15.30
N PHE A 476 14.45 -7.45 -15.67
CA PHE A 476 15.53 -8.35 -16.06
C PHE A 476 15.77 -8.25 -17.57
N ALA A 477 17.01 -7.93 -17.97
CA ALA A 477 17.42 -8.03 -19.36
C ALA A 477 17.72 -9.47 -19.76
N ASN A 478 18.29 -10.25 -18.83
CA ASN A 478 18.54 -11.68 -18.93
C ASN A 478 18.76 -12.26 -17.51
N ASP A 479 19.00 -13.57 -17.42
CA ASP A 479 19.23 -14.29 -16.15
C ASP A 479 20.31 -13.66 -15.26
N THR A 480 21.31 -13.01 -15.85
CA THR A 480 22.49 -12.48 -15.16
C THR A 480 22.59 -10.95 -15.16
N THR A 481 21.59 -10.24 -15.70
CA THR A 481 21.58 -8.77 -15.74
C THR A 481 20.22 -8.22 -15.34
N LEU A 482 20.22 -7.45 -14.26
CA LEU A 482 19.04 -6.86 -13.63
C LEU A 482 19.16 -5.33 -13.62
N TYR A 483 18.07 -4.65 -13.94
CA TYR A 483 17.92 -3.21 -13.75
C TYR A 483 16.91 -2.94 -12.64
N VAL A 484 17.23 -1.99 -11.78
CA VAL A 484 16.38 -1.57 -10.66
C VAL A 484 16.24 -0.05 -10.68
N GLY A 485 15.01 0.44 -10.69
CA GLY A 485 14.73 1.85 -10.46
C GLY A 485 14.87 2.14 -8.96
N ASP A 486 15.60 3.18 -8.59
CA ASP A 486 15.73 3.66 -7.23
C ASP A 486 15.03 5.01 -7.10
N GLU A 487 14.04 5.11 -6.21
CA GLU A 487 13.21 6.30 -6.05
C GLU A 487 14.02 7.51 -5.56
N GLY A 488 15.15 7.28 -4.87
CA GLY A 488 15.86 8.30 -4.12
C GLY A 488 15.08 8.80 -2.91
N LEU A 489 15.70 9.67 -2.13
CA LEU A 489 15.07 10.33 -0.98
C LEU A 489 15.71 11.70 -0.76
N ALA A 490 15.03 12.74 -1.24
CA ALA A 490 15.49 14.11 -1.13
C ALA A 490 15.72 14.52 0.34
N GLY A 491 16.83 15.20 0.60
CA GLY A 491 17.18 15.71 1.92
C GLY A 491 17.78 14.67 2.88
N SER A 492 17.83 13.38 2.52
CA SER A 492 18.55 12.37 3.29
C SER A 492 20.05 12.42 2.98
N THR A 493 20.89 12.41 4.03
CA THR A 493 22.35 12.52 3.88
C THR A 493 23.02 11.22 3.47
N ASN A 494 22.30 10.10 3.55
CA ASN A 494 22.84 8.76 3.32
C ASN A 494 21.97 7.90 2.39
N ALA A 495 21.00 8.51 1.73
CA ALA A 495 20.29 7.87 0.62
C ALA A 495 21.24 7.65 -0.57
N ALA A 496 20.99 6.59 -1.32
CA ALA A 496 21.59 6.38 -2.62
C ALA A 496 21.18 7.53 -3.57
N ALA A 497 21.91 7.70 -4.67
CA ALA A 497 21.74 8.84 -5.58
C ALA A 497 20.38 8.90 -6.32
N GLY A 498 19.49 7.91 -6.13
CA GLY A 498 18.31 7.68 -6.96
C GLY A 498 18.68 7.32 -8.41
N GLY A 499 17.69 6.92 -9.21
CA GLY A 499 17.87 6.72 -10.66
C GLY A 499 17.86 5.27 -11.11
N LEU A 500 18.61 4.94 -12.16
CA LEU A 500 18.67 3.59 -12.72
C LEU A 500 19.91 2.85 -12.24
N GLN A 501 19.72 1.72 -11.58
CA GLN A 501 20.80 0.83 -11.17
C GLN A 501 20.91 -0.34 -12.15
N LYS A 502 22.15 -0.73 -12.45
CA LYS A 502 22.46 -1.97 -13.16
C LYS A 502 23.20 -2.94 -12.26
N TRP A 503 22.74 -4.19 -12.25
CA TRP A 503 23.26 -5.27 -11.43
C TRP A 503 23.63 -6.48 -12.28
N SER A 504 24.77 -7.10 -11.98
CA SER A 504 25.24 -8.32 -12.63
C SER A 504 25.35 -9.50 -11.65
N TRP A 505 25.01 -10.70 -12.10
CA TRP A 505 25.19 -11.91 -11.31
C TRP A 505 26.64 -12.41 -11.37
N ASN A 506 27.30 -12.51 -10.21
CA ASN A 506 28.61 -13.14 -10.09
C ASN A 506 28.45 -14.62 -9.69
N GLY A 507 28.61 -15.53 -10.64
CA GLY A 507 28.48 -16.97 -10.42
C GLY A 507 29.54 -17.58 -9.49
N THR A 508 30.68 -16.91 -9.28
CA THR A 508 31.75 -17.40 -8.39
C THR A 508 31.41 -17.12 -6.93
N SER A 509 30.98 -15.89 -6.61
CA SER A 509 30.58 -15.51 -5.24
C SER A 509 29.11 -15.83 -4.94
N GLN A 510 28.32 -16.20 -5.95
CA GLN A 510 26.88 -16.42 -5.87
C GLN A 510 26.12 -15.19 -5.34
N GLN A 511 26.48 -14.01 -5.85
CA GLN A 511 25.91 -12.73 -5.43
C GLN A 511 25.62 -11.84 -6.62
N TRP A 512 24.58 -11.01 -6.50
CA TRP A 512 24.36 -9.86 -7.35
C TRP A 512 25.31 -8.72 -6.96
N MET A 513 25.92 -8.11 -7.96
CA MET A 513 26.86 -7.01 -7.81
C MET A 513 26.26 -5.76 -8.45
N LEU A 514 26.25 -4.64 -7.73
CA LEU A 514 25.93 -3.34 -8.31
C LEU A 514 27.08 -2.95 -9.23
N ASP A 515 26.81 -2.82 -10.52
CA ASP A 515 27.79 -2.37 -11.51
C ASP A 515 27.90 -0.84 -11.47
N TYR A 516 26.76 -0.16 -11.57
CA TYR A 516 26.68 1.30 -11.45
C TYR A 516 25.24 1.79 -11.25
N THR A 517 25.13 3.06 -10.85
CA THR A 517 23.90 3.84 -10.81
C THR A 517 24.03 5.04 -11.75
N LEU A 518 23.10 5.20 -12.68
CA LEU A 518 22.89 6.47 -13.38
C LEU A 518 21.85 7.29 -12.61
N ALA A 519 22.30 8.37 -11.98
CA ALA A 519 21.45 9.23 -11.18
C ALA A 519 20.39 9.96 -12.03
N ALA A 520 19.15 10.01 -11.54
CA ALA A 520 18.07 10.76 -12.19
C ALA A 520 18.30 12.28 -12.13
N SER A 521 19.14 12.75 -11.20
CA SER A 521 19.56 14.15 -11.13
C SER A 521 20.38 14.64 -12.33
N THR A 522 20.75 13.74 -13.26
CA THR A 522 21.30 14.12 -14.57
C THR A 522 20.25 14.69 -15.53
N ILE A 523 18.96 14.43 -15.28
CA ILE A 523 17.84 15.03 -16.01
C ILE A 523 17.75 16.51 -15.63
N ALA A 524 17.58 17.40 -16.61
CA ALA A 524 17.44 18.82 -16.35
C ALA A 524 16.16 19.14 -15.55
N SER A 525 16.22 20.14 -14.68
CA SER A 525 15.03 20.65 -13.99
C SER A 525 14.02 21.21 -14.99
N TYR A 526 12.74 21.13 -14.61
CA TYR A 526 11.62 21.54 -15.44
C TYR A 526 10.61 22.32 -14.62
N ALA A 527 9.72 23.07 -15.27
CA ALA A 527 8.70 23.85 -14.59
C ALA A 527 7.31 23.52 -15.12
N VAL A 528 6.35 23.38 -14.21
CA VAL A 528 4.93 23.21 -14.55
C VAL A 528 4.18 24.44 -14.07
N GLY A 529 3.43 25.07 -14.99
CA GLY A 529 2.68 26.29 -14.70
C GLY A 529 1.62 26.03 -13.63
N GLY A 530 1.58 26.87 -12.59
CA GLY A 530 0.69 26.68 -11.44
C GLY A 530 1.34 25.96 -10.25
N ILE A 531 2.48 25.27 -10.46
CA ILE A 531 3.21 24.53 -9.44
C ILE A 531 4.57 25.18 -9.16
N GLY A 532 5.44 25.25 -10.18
CA GLY A 532 6.80 25.76 -10.04
C GLY A 532 7.86 24.82 -10.62
N THR A 533 9.10 25.02 -10.18
CA THR A 533 10.25 24.22 -10.63
C THR A 533 10.32 22.89 -9.87
N LEU A 534 10.48 21.81 -10.64
CA LEU A 534 10.62 20.43 -10.22
C LEU A 534 11.91 19.83 -10.79
N GLN A 535 12.37 18.76 -10.16
CA GLN A 535 13.56 18.01 -10.53
C GLN A 535 13.30 16.52 -10.33
N ALA A 536 13.85 15.68 -11.23
CA ALA A 536 13.82 14.24 -11.02
C ALA A 536 14.79 13.84 -9.88
N GLU A 537 14.27 13.11 -8.89
CA GLU A 537 15.06 12.60 -7.75
C GLU A 537 15.52 11.16 -8.01
N GLY A 538 14.67 10.34 -8.64
CA GLY A 538 14.93 8.94 -8.93
C GLY A 538 13.94 8.35 -9.92
N LEU A 539 13.84 7.02 -9.95
CA LEU A 539 12.93 6.26 -10.80
C LEU A 539 12.02 5.37 -9.97
N ARG A 540 10.73 5.38 -10.32
CA ARG A 540 9.70 4.49 -9.78
C ARG A 540 9.53 3.26 -10.67
N ASN A 541 8.41 3.16 -11.39
CA ASN A 541 8.15 2.05 -12.31
C ASN A 541 9.09 2.11 -13.52
N ILE A 542 9.64 0.96 -13.90
CA ILE A 542 10.48 0.79 -15.09
C ILE A 542 10.03 -0.41 -15.91
N THR A 543 10.35 -0.39 -17.20
CA THR A 543 10.27 -1.54 -18.11
C THR A 543 11.44 -1.44 -19.08
N GLY A 544 11.76 -2.52 -19.78
CA GLY A 544 12.77 -2.45 -20.84
C GLY A 544 12.54 -3.45 -21.96
N LYS A 545 13.41 -3.38 -22.95
CA LYS A 545 13.55 -4.36 -24.02
C LYS A 545 15.02 -4.61 -24.31
N VAL A 546 15.35 -5.84 -24.69
CA VAL A 546 16.65 -6.17 -25.25
C VAL A 546 16.65 -5.88 -26.74
N ASN A 547 17.66 -5.15 -27.21
CA ASN A 547 17.84 -4.83 -28.62
C ASN A 547 18.69 -5.92 -29.30
N GLY A 548 18.51 -6.09 -30.61
CA GLY A 548 19.24 -7.10 -31.38
C GLY A 548 20.73 -6.79 -31.61
N ASP A 549 21.22 -5.65 -31.14
CA ASP A 549 22.58 -5.15 -31.32
C ASP A 549 23.45 -5.25 -30.05
N GLY A 550 22.96 -5.93 -29.00
CA GLY A 550 23.66 -6.06 -27.72
C GLY A 550 23.42 -4.90 -26.75
N THR A 551 22.51 -3.98 -27.08
CA THR A 551 22.03 -2.95 -26.16
C THR A 551 20.69 -3.33 -25.54
N VAL A 552 20.25 -2.56 -24.56
CA VAL A 552 18.90 -2.59 -24.01
C VAL A 552 18.35 -1.17 -24.02
N THR A 553 17.03 -1.03 -24.17
CA THR A 553 16.36 0.25 -23.95
C THR A 553 15.47 0.13 -22.73
N ILE A 554 15.67 1.01 -21.75
CA ILE A 554 14.90 1.07 -20.51
C ILE A 554 14.02 2.32 -20.57
N TYR A 555 12.79 2.20 -20.10
CA TYR A 555 11.84 3.28 -19.89
C TYR A 555 11.52 3.36 -18.40
N GLY A 556 11.39 4.58 -17.86
CA GLY A 556 11.16 4.80 -16.45
C GLY A 556 10.27 6.00 -16.18
N ILE A 557 9.50 5.90 -15.10
CA ILE A 557 8.73 7.02 -14.53
C ILE A 557 9.55 7.66 -13.42
N THR A 558 9.78 8.96 -13.47
CA THR A 558 10.56 9.65 -12.45
C THR A 558 9.78 9.85 -11.15
N SER A 559 10.50 9.81 -10.03
CA SER A 559 10.10 10.51 -8.80
C SER A 559 10.58 11.95 -8.85
N THR A 560 9.97 12.82 -8.05
CA THR A 560 10.14 14.28 -8.14
C THR A 560 10.50 14.89 -6.80
N THR A 561 11.29 15.96 -6.85
CA THR A 561 11.60 16.86 -5.74
C THR A 561 11.50 18.32 -6.20
N GLY A 562 11.43 19.28 -5.27
CA GLY A 562 11.41 20.72 -5.57
C GLY A 562 10.33 21.49 -4.84
N GLN A 563 9.70 22.45 -5.51
CA GLN A 563 8.48 23.10 -5.00
C GLN A 563 7.32 22.11 -5.15
N THR A 564 7.16 21.29 -4.12
CA THR A 564 6.19 20.20 -4.09
C THR A 564 4.84 20.75 -3.61
N LEU A 565 3.76 20.03 -3.91
CA LEU A 565 2.39 20.38 -3.51
C LEU A 565 2.07 20.09 -2.03
N ASN A 566 3.08 20.15 -1.15
CA ASN A 566 3.12 19.50 0.17
C ASN A 566 3.07 17.95 0.11
N ASP A 567 2.63 17.37 -1.01
CA ASP A 567 2.82 15.95 -1.34
C ASP A 567 3.38 15.71 -2.74
N GLU A 568 4.61 15.17 -2.76
CA GLU A 568 5.38 14.81 -3.97
C GLU A 568 4.72 13.71 -4.83
N GLY A 569 3.64 13.09 -4.34
CA GLY A 569 2.87 12.10 -5.05
C GLY A 569 1.81 12.69 -5.97
N ALA A 570 1.52 13.98 -5.82
CA ALA A 570 0.69 14.75 -6.73
C ALA A 570 1.51 15.63 -7.69
N ASP A 571 2.83 15.70 -7.51
CA ASP A 571 3.71 16.46 -8.39
C ASP A 571 3.81 15.83 -9.78
N PRO A 572 3.63 16.63 -10.85
CA PRO A 572 3.88 16.19 -12.22
C PRO A 572 5.31 15.70 -12.42
N ASN A 573 5.43 14.54 -13.03
CA ASN A 573 6.70 13.84 -13.26
C ASN A 573 6.95 13.58 -14.75
N GLN A 574 7.98 12.80 -15.06
CA GLN A 574 8.43 12.57 -16.43
C GLN A 574 8.50 11.09 -16.76
N LEU A 575 8.18 10.77 -18.02
CA LEU A 575 8.58 9.51 -18.65
C LEU A 575 9.94 9.74 -19.29
N VAL A 576 10.89 8.88 -18.97
CA VAL A 576 12.24 8.92 -19.52
C VAL A 576 12.61 7.61 -20.19
N SER A 577 13.60 7.68 -21.08
CA SER A 577 14.23 6.51 -21.67
C SER A 577 15.74 6.61 -21.68
N ILE A 578 16.39 5.46 -21.79
CA ILE A 578 17.83 5.34 -21.93
C ILE A 578 18.18 4.07 -22.70
N THR A 579 19.23 4.13 -23.50
CA THR A 579 19.82 2.95 -24.14
C THR A 579 21.17 2.64 -23.50
N ASP A 580 21.28 1.46 -22.90
CA ASP A 580 22.49 0.97 -22.26
C ASP A 580 23.10 -0.20 -23.04
N THR A 581 24.42 -0.36 -22.97
CA THR A 581 25.11 -1.52 -23.54
C THR A 581 25.08 -2.67 -22.54
N LEU A 582 24.49 -3.81 -22.93
CA LEU A 582 24.20 -4.90 -22.00
C LEU A 582 25.46 -5.43 -21.28
N SER A 583 26.59 -5.51 -21.99
CA SER A 583 27.86 -6.03 -21.44
C SER A 583 28.63 -5.06 -20.53
N THR A 584 28.22 -3.79 -20.45
CA THR A 584 28.97 -2.78 -19.69
C THR A 584 28.74 -2.93 -18.19
N THR A 585 29.81 -2.89 -17.40
CA THR A 585 29.78 -3.02 -15.92
C THR A 585 30.29 -1.76 -15.20
N SER A 586 30.45 -0.65 -15.90
CA SER A 586 30.86 0.65 -15.34
C SER A 586 30.13 1.76 -16.07
N LEU A 587 29.65 2.78 -15.34
CA LEU A 587 28.86 3.87 -15.92
C LEU A 587 29.60 4.52 -17.12
N PRO A 588 29.05 4.43 -18.35
CA PRO A 588 29.59 5.13 -19.50
C PRO A 588 29.64 6.65 -19.29
N THR A 589 30.71 7.28 -19.78
CA THR A 589 30.85 8.74 -19.70
C THR A 589 29.82 9.43 -20.58
N GLY A 590 29.04 10.36 -20.00
CA GLY A 590 28.05 11.14 -20.74
C GLY A 590 26.74 10.40 -21.03
N GLU A 591 26.52 9.25 -20.39
CA GLU A 591 25.23 8.58 -20.42
C GLU A 591 24.17 9.46 -19.73
N ASN A 592 23.03 9.67 -20.39
CA ASN A 592 21.97 10.55 -19.92
C ASN A 592 20.60 9.96 -20.30
N PHE A 593 19.58 10.35 -19.54
CA PHE A 593 18.20 10.05 -19.88
C PHE A 593 17.66 11.00 -20.95
N ASP A 594 16.89 10.45 -21.88
CA ASP A 594 16.03 11.21 -22.78
C ASP A 594 14.64 11.36 -22.15
N VAL A 595 14.18 12.60 -21.98
CA VAL A 595 12.80 12.88 -21.55
C VAL A 595 11.86 12.67 -22.73
N LEU A 596 10.92 11.73 -22.59
CA LEU A 596 9.91 11.42 -23.60
C LEU A 596 8.61 12.18 -23.39
N GLU A 597 8.23 12.38 -22.13
CA GLU A 597 7.02 13.10 -21.75
C GLU A 597 7.22 13.79 -20.40
N THR A 598 6.62 14.98 -20.24
CA THR A 598 6.47 15.66 -18.96
C THR A 598 4.99 15.80 -18.68
N ALA A 599 4.54 15.30 -17.53
CA ALA A 599 3.15 15.38 -17.10
C ALA A 599 2.70 16.84 -17.01
N ALA A 600 1.45 17.08 -17.40
CA ALA A 600 0.84 18.41 -17.31
C ALA A 600 0.37 18.72 -15.88
N ASP A 601 -0.05 19.98 -15.67
CA ASP A 601 -0.74 20.38 -14.44
C ASP A 601 -1.99 19.50 -14.20
N GLY A 602 -2.10 18.92 -13.01
CA GLY A 602 -3.17 17.98 -12.63
C GLY A 602 -2.98 16.53 -13.10
N ASP A 603 -1.89 16.21 -13.82
CA ASP A 603 -1.57 14.86 -14.30
C ASP A 603 -0.30 14.31 -13.63
N VAL A 604 -0.26 12.99 -13.38
CA VAL A 604 0.94 12.27 -12.91
C VAL A 604 1.04 10.93 -13.63
N LEU A 605 2.23 10.63 -14.14
CA LEU A 605 2.55 9.35 -14.75
C LEU A 605 2.89 8.35 -13.65
N ARG A 606 2.31 7.14 -13.72
CA ARG A 606 2.41 6.15 -12.65
C ARG A 606 3.10 4.87 -13.06
N GLY A 607 2.72 4.29 -14.21
CA GLY A 607 3.26 3.04 -14.73
C GLY A 607 3.73 3.16 -16.17
N VAL A 608 4.63 2.27 -16.56
CA VAL A 608 5.12 2.15 -17.94
C VAL A 608 5.30 0.67 -18.26
N SER A 609 4.90 0.27 -19.46
CA SER A 609 5.07 -1.09 -19.97
C SER A 609 5.34 -1.06 -21.47
N PHE A 610 6.21 -1.95 -21.95
CA PHE A 610 6.60 -1.98 -23.36
C PHE A 610 5.63 -2.85 -24.17
N ALA A 611 4.82 -2.26 -25.04
CA ALA A 611 3.91 -3.01 -25.90
C ALA A 611 4.68 -3.91 -26.89
N PRO A 612 4.32 -5.20 -27.05
CA PRO A 612 4.98 -6.08 -28.01
C PRO A 612 4.67 -5.63 -29.45
N SER A 613 5.60 -5.87 -30.37
CA SER A 613 5.55 -5.44 -31.78
C SER A 613 4.40 -6.02 -32.61
N ALA A 614 3.59 -6.92 -32.04
CA ALA A 614 2.45 -7.56 -32.70
C ALA A 614 1.11 -6.84 -32.50
N VAL A 615 1.11 -5.57 -32.07
CA VAL A 615 -0.10 -4.74 -32.17
C VAL A 615 -0.38 -4.51 -33.67
N PRO A 616 -1.56 -4.89 -34.20
CA PRO A 616 -1.91 -4.59 -35.59
C PRO A 616 -1.70 -3.11 -35.86
N GLU A 617 -1.05 -2.80 -36.99
CA GLU A 617 -0.72 -1.44 -37.41
C GLU A 617 -1.88 -0.45 -37.16
N PRO A 618 -1.59 0.83 -36.82
CA PRO A 618 -2.58 1.84 -36.43
C PRO A 618 -3.80 1.95 -37.36
N GLY A 619 -3.67 1.56 -38.63
CA GLY A 619 -4.79 1.50 -39.58
C GLY A 619 -5.92 0.54 -39.17
N SER A 620 -5.61 -0.54 -38.45
CA SER A 620 -6.58 -1.52 -37.94
C SER A 620 -7.38 -0.96 -36.76
N MET A 621 -6.71 -0.19 -35.90
CA MET A 621 -7.31 0.48 -34.74
C MET A 621 -8.08 1.74 -35.15
N THR A 622 -7.61 2.48 -36.16
CA THR A 622 -8.29 3.68 -36.68
C THR A 622 -9.64 3.34 -37.30
N LEU A 623 -9.78 2.21 -37.99
CA LEU A 623 -11.05 1.74 -38.54
C LEU A 623 -12.03 1.28 -37.46
N LEU A 624 -11.55 0.73 -36.34
CA LEU A 624 -12.40 0.31 -35.22
C LEU A 624 -12.82 1.51 -34.34
N PHE A 625 -11.92 2.46 -34.09
CA PHE A 625 -12.21 3.67 -33.32
C PHE A 625 -12.92 4.75 -34.13
N ALA A 626 -12.87 4.77 -35.46
CA ALA A 626 -13.74 5.63 -36.26
C ALA A 626 -15.24 5.33 -36.01
N GLY A 627 -15.57 4.08 -35.64
CA GLY A 627 -16.92 3.69 -35.20
C GLY A 627 -17.33 4.27 -33.84
N VAL A 628 -16.37 4.54 -32.95
CA VAL A 628 -16.60 5.08 -31.60
C VAL A 628 -16.39 6.60 -31.53
N ALA A 629 -15.53 7.15 -32.39
CA ALA A 629 -15.22 8.58 -32.49
C ALA A 629 -16.40 9.42 -32.99
N LEU A 630 -17.42 8.81 -33.60
CA LEU A 630 -18.69 9.51 -33.88
C LEU A 630 -19.48 9.86 -32.60
N LEU A 631 -19.07 9.39 -31.42
CA LEU A 631 -19.56 9.86 -30.11
C LEU A 631 -18.53 10.69 -29.31
N GLY A 632 -17.29 10.84 -29.80
CA GLY A 632 -16.15 11.38 -29.05
C GLY A 632 -15.72 12.81 -29.41
N GLY A 633 -16.62 13.65 -29.91
CA GLY A 633 -16.34 15.03 -30.34
C GLY A 633 -15.98 16.04 -29.23
N TYR A 634 -15.38 15.62 -28.11
CA TYR A 634 -15.20 16.44 -26.90
C TYR A 634 -13.73 16.81 -26.57
N ARG A 635 -12.83 16.80 -27.56
CA ARG A 635 -11.43 17.25 -27.39
C ARG A 635 -11.13 18.68 -27.88
N ARG A 636 -12.16 19.53 -28.05
CA ARG A 636 -11.99 20.99 -28.17
C ARG A 636 -12.71 21.69 -27.03
N ARG A 637 -12.12 21.64 -25.83
CA ARG A 637 -12.26 22.59 -24.71
C ARG A 637 -11.38 22.09 -23.56
N ARG A 638 -10.07 22.23 -23.71
CA ARG A 638 -9.10 22.30 -22.61
C ARG A 638 -8.46 23.69 -22.64
N GLN A 639 -9.31 24.74 -22.60
CA GLN A 639 -9.00 26.14 -22.28
C GLN A 639 -10.35 26.86 -22.11
N ALA A 640 -10.94 26.71 -20.92
CA ALA A 640 -11.96 27.59 -20.34
C ALA A 640 -12.17 27.17 -18.88
#